data_AF-A0A182FVR8-F1
#
_entry.id   AF-A0A182FVR8-F1
#
_cell.length_a   1.000
_cell.length_b   1.000
_cell.length_c   1.000
_cell.angle_alpha   90.00
_cell.angle_beta   90.00
_cell.angle_gamma   90.00
#
_symmetry.space_group_name_H-M   'P 1'
#
loop_
_entity.id
_entity.type
_entity.pdbx_description
1 polymer ?
#
loop_
_entity_poly.entity_id
_entity_poly.type
_entity_poly.pdbx_seq_one_letter_code
_entity_poly.pdbx_strand_id
1 'polypeptide(L)'
;MRSCGVSRSTALYLAGVVATISVGLLGLPADGQLVGAGRARPLVNRIRERRLERIRLRQERYATTSTTTVPEYAFDDDYGTGARTEDYSADLEDEVGAERGPTSEPLLIATKPNRRRSQFEERILFRFYHGGNLTKTTTLNDDERLLNDTGCTADDRFALIVHGWRENCYEVPWVRELRTNLHQYRGGCVACMDYSAYSSGGYGGLVARFRDIRDILLRTVQQLRYEGVEYGRMFLFGFSFGAQLVLDVGNRIGSNELEAIDTCDMAGPGFDSDRMFKQGDFRSAAKNVQCIHTSIDKGTKFPNKCHQNWRMGQCGLRQVAAGPPPLGSHGLCPVFYNLAFEHQFLAQPKAPECLALGEAATYPRNYRMGYMEKRKSEFRIVPEGKTGLVCWLTKMLGLRCVRFVLSASIAGVLLLVVLGSVAGDRYQDNIFFNYYNSSGSLVHIYNLAEGNTYEYDKDCHPGTKFAIVVFGWKISCDKYFVQDLIGNLTKHRGGCVMCMNYDRFAQLPAYSRLRRNFKEIHGVLKQKLEFLEKEGFSADDGYLYGFSFGAQVVLAAAKEYGTRKLKEIDVCDIVGTGFDTTDVNAPNHRTAAKNVQCIHTSRNYGTRHRTSCHQDWIMGDCGINQLAAPLSPWGSHGVCSLLYNSAFEHEFLASAKPSNCTAESEVVSWPAGFRMGYTQERNPNVRGQLFSPTFAQYPFNVNITSNSSQTSLDSFVIPSPGGNEIEQLGFEFRSAADEVLLDDENEEKEETGSSENV
;
A
#
# COMPACT_ATOMS: atom_id res chain seq x y z
N MET A 1 -75.77 27.53 -31.64
CA MET A 1 -74.45 26.87 -31.79
C MET A 1 -73.39 27.95 -31.90
N ARG A 2 -72.24 27.83 -31.20
CA ARG A 2 -71.15 28.84 -31.08
C ARG A 2 -71.54 30.20 -30.46
N SER A 3 -70.49 30.89 -29.98
CA SER A 3 -70.34 32.35 -29.71
C SER A 3 -70.84 33.03 -28.40
N CYS A 4 -69.84 33.61 -27.71
CA CYS A 4 -69.76 34.96 -27.10
C CYS A 4 -70.48 35.35 -25.78
N GLY A 5 -69.77 36.21 -25.01
CA GLY A 5 -70.09 36.75 -23.67
C GLY A 5 -68.96 36.44 -22.66
N VAL A 6 -67.90 37.23 -22.42
CA VAL A 6 -67.63 38.70 -22.42
C VAL A 6 -68.32 39.41 -21.24
N SER A 7 -67.65 40.19 -20.35
CA SER A 7 -66.22 40.59 -20.20
C SER A 7 -65.73 40.29 -18.75
N ARG A 8 -64.86 40.98 -17.96
CA ARG A 8 -64.06 42.24 -17.95
C ARG A 8 -63.09 42.15 -16.73
N SER A 9 -61.92 42.80 -16.56
CA SER A 9 -60.77 43.24 -17.38
C SER A 9 -59.59 43.61 -16.43
N THR A 10 -58.35 43.68 -16.94
CA THR A 10 -57.16 44.47 -16.48
C THR A 10 -56.98 44.81 -14.96
N ALA A 11 -55.99 44.30 -14.20
CA ALA A 11 -54.50 44.36 -14.30
C ALA A 11 -53.83 45.66 -13.80
N LEU A 12 -52.90 45.56 -12.82
CA LEU A 12 -51.62 46.33 -12.68
C LEU A 12 -50.83 46.09 -11.36
N TYR A 13 -49.59 45.64 -11.55
CA TYR A 13 -48.34 45.62 -10.75
C TYR A 13 -48.15 46.45 -9.44
N LEU A 14 -47.62 45.75 -8.41
CA LEU A 14 -46.42 46.03 -7.57
C LEU A 14 -46.15 47.43 -6.94
N ALA A 15 -46.04 47.48 -5.59
CA ALA A 15 -44.77 47.61 -4.81
C ALA A 15 -44.97 48.01 -3.32
N GLY A 16 -44.18 47.48 -2.36
CA GLY A 16 -44.19 47.88 -0.93
C GLY A 16 -43.40 46.94 0.01
N VAL A 17 -42.78 47.46 1.10
CA VAL A 17 -41.75 46.74 1.92
C VAL A 17 -41.70 47.13 3.42
N VAL A 18 -41.84 46.11 4.30
CA VAL A 18 -41.17 45.81 5.62
C VAL A 18 -40.89 46.89 6.71
N ALA A 19 -41.29 46.58 7.96
CA ALA A 19 -40.68 46.99 9.26
C ALA A 19 -41.28 46.10 10.42
N THR A 20 -40.57 45.24 11.17
CA THR A 20 -39.69 45.43 12.38
C THR A 20 -40.37 46.09 13.61
N ILE A 21 -40.20 45.75 14.90
CA ILE A 21 -39.70 44.61 15.74
C ILE A 21 -39.82 45.08 17.24
N SER A 22 -40.24 44.18 18.15
CA SER A 22 -40.06 44.10 19.64
C SER A 22 -40.01 45.32 20.61
N VAL A 23 -40.91 45.30 21.62
CA VAL A 23 -40.81 45.72 23.06
C VAL A 23 -42.07 45.14 23.79
N GLY A 24 -42.16 44.74 25.09
CA GLY A 24 -41.18 44.49 26.18
C GLY A 24 -41.47 45.23 27.51
N LEU A 25 -41.62 44.54 28.68
CA LEU A 25 -41.32 44.98 30.10
C LEU A 25 -42.00 44.14 31.24
N LEU A 26 -41.21 43.79 32.28
CA LEU A 26 -41.47 43.61 33.75
C LEU A 26 -42.63 42.77 34.38
N GLY A 27 -42.30 42.04 35.47
CA GLY A 27 -43.25 41.54 36.50
C GLY A 27 -42.67 40.53 37.54
N LEU A 28 -42.61 40.91 38.83
CA LEU A 28 -42.22 40.14 40.05
C LEU A 28 -42.83 40.88 41.29
N PRO A 29 -42.83 40.37 42.57
CA PRO A 29 -42.23 39.16 43.17
C PRO A 29 -43.15 38.36 44.16
N ALA A 30 -42.56 37.43 44.95
CA ALA A 30 -42.95 36.97 46.31
C ALA A 30 -44.21 36.05 46.46
N ASP A 31 -44.32 35.15 47.46
CA ASP A 31 -43.36 34.66 48.48
C ASP A 31 -43.70 33.20 48.94
N GLY A 32 -42.79 32.49 49.63
CA GLY A 32 -43.10 31.18 50.24
C GLY A 32 -41.91 30.27 50.61
N GLN A 33 -41.74 29.98 51.91
CA GLN A 33 -40.74 29.05 52.48
C GLN A 33 -41.34 27.62 52.66
N LEU A 34 -40.66 26.51 53.03
CA LEU A 34 -39.47 26.27 53.86
C LEU A 34 -38.64 25.01 53.43
N VAL A 35 -37.35 25.01 53.82
CA VAL A 35 -36.49 23.85 54.23
C VAL A 35 -36.14 22.74 53.21
N GLY A 36 -34.84 22.48 53.03
CA GLY A 36 -34.34 21.32 52.28
C GLY A 36 -32.85 21.33 51.87
N ALA A 37 -31.94 21.85 52.70
CA ALA A 37 -30.56 22.16 52.28
C ALA A 37 -29.65 20.92 52.13
N GLY A 38 -29.55 20.35 50.92
CA GLY A 38 -28.60 19.28 50.57
C GLY A 38 -27.83 19.59 49.29
N ARG A 39 -26.52 19.91 49.37
CA ARG A 39 -25.68 20.31 48.22
C ARG A 39 -25.51 19.18 47.19
N ALA A 40 -26.24 19.26 46.07
CA ALA A 40 -25.98 18.45 44.89
C ALA A 40 -24.67 18.88 44.19
N ARG A 41 -23.55 18.23 44.51
CA ARG A 41 -22.35 18.26 43.65
C ARG A 41 -22.64 17.49 42.34
N PRO A 42 -22.16 17.95 41.17
CA PRO A 42 -22.52 17.37 39.88
C PRO A 42 -22.10 15.89 39.77
N LEU A 43 -22.97 15.09 39.15
CA LEU A 43 -22.94 13.62 39.12
C LEU A 43 -21.62 13.03 38.60
N VAL A 44 -20.91 13.78 37.76
CA VAL A 44 -19.64 13.42 37.10
C VAL A 44 -18.55 12.99 38.10
N ASN A 45 -18.43 13.67 39.25
CA ASN A 45 -17.35 13.37 40.20
C ASN A 45 -17.52 12.02 40.91
N ARG A 46 -18.75 11.62 41.26
CA ARG A 46 -19.02 10.30 41.87
C ARG A 46 -18.65 9.14 40.95
N ILE A 47 -18.74 9.33 39.62
CA ILE A 47 -18.33 8.33 38.62
C ILE A 47 -16.79 8.27 38.53
N ARG A 48 -16.11 9.41 38.64
CA ARG A 48 -14.63 9.50 38.66
C ARG A 48 -14.04 8.85 39.91
N GLU A 49 -14.58 9.15 41.08
CA GLU A 49 -14.17 8.58 42.38
C GLU A 49 -14.36 7.04 42.39
N ARG A 50 -15.55 6.54 42.01
CA ARG A 50 -15.83 5.09 41.86
C ARG A 50 -15.09 4.37 40.72
N ARG A 51 -14.27 5.10 39.94
CA ARG A 51 -13.30 4.54 38.99
C ARG A 51 -11.91 4.45 39.63
N LEU A 52 -11.45 5.52 40.27
CA LEU A 52 -10.16 5.58 40.98
C LEU A 52 -10.09 4.56 42.12
N GLU A 53 -11.16 4.42 42.91
CA GLU A 53 -11.28 3.44 44.00
C GLU A 53 -11.16 1.98 43.48
N ARG A 54 -11.75 1.68 42.32
CA ARG A 54 -11.63 0.36 41.66
C ARG A 54 -10.29 0.13 40.96
N ILE A 55 -9.53 1.18 40.66
CA ILE A 55 -8.13 1.07 40.21
C ILE A 55 -7.24 0.74 41.41
N ARG A 56 -7.42 1.44 42.53
CA ARG A 56 -6.71 1.19 43.79
C ARG A 56 -6.94 -0.24 44.33
N LEU A 57 -8.19 -0.69 44.39
CA LEU A 57 -8.58 -2.07 44.76
C LEU A 57 -8.21 -3.15 43.72
N ARG A 58 -7.61 -2.76 42.58
CA ARG A 58 -6.87 -3.66 41.68
C ARG A 58 -5.38 -3.65 42.01
N GLN A 59 -4.77 -2.48 42.17
CA GLN A 59 -3.34 -2.35 42.50
C GLN A 59 -2.98 -3.04 43.83
N GLU A 60 -3.78 -2.87 44.87
CA GLU A 60 -3.62 -3.54 46.17
C GLU A 60 -3.75 -5.07 46.07
N ARG A 61 -4.41 -5.58 45.01
CA ARG A 61 -4.58 -7.00 44.73
C ARG A 61 -3.49 -7.62 43.85
N TYR A 62 -2.69 -6.79 43.17
CA TYR A 62 -1.49 -7.22 42.44
C TYR A 62 -0.25 -7.29 43.33
N ALA A 63 -0.32 -6.78 44.56
CA ALA A 63 0.78 -6.80 45.52
C ALA A 63 0.91 -8.12 46.33
N THR A 64 0.00 -9.08 46.14
CA THR A 64 -0.19 -10.21 47.08
C THR A 64 -0.32 -11.61 46.45
N THR A 65 0.25 -11.86 45.26
CA THR A 65 0.42 -13.22 44.73
C THR A 65 1.71 -13.39 43.93
N SER A 66 2.65 -14.24 44.38
CA SER A 66 3.89 -14.51 43.65
C SER A 66 4.52 -15.88 43.98
N THR A 67 4.04 -16.97 43.35
CA THR A 67 4.76 -18.25 43.38
C THR A 67 4.49 -19.16 42.16
N THR A 68 5.56 -19.46 41.43
CA THR A 68 5.87 -20.71 40.68
C THR A 68 5.10 -21.18 39.43
N THR A 69 5.90 -21.68 38.46
CA THR A 69 5.62 -22.61 37.35
C THR A 69 4.97 -22.09 36.04
N VAL A 70 5.23 -22.85 34.96
CA VAL A 70 5.47 -22.47 33.54
C VAL A 70 5.30 -23.76 32.68
N PRO A 71 5.02 -23.78 31.35
CA PRO A 71 4.77 -22.69 30.37
C PRO A 71 3.44 -22.80 29.56
N GLU A 72 3.01 -21.70 28.93
CA GLU A 72 2.52 -21.74 27.53
C GLU A 72 2.68 -20.34 26.87
N TYR A 73 3.01 -20.26 25.58
CA TYR A 73 3.36 -19.00 24.91
C TYR A 73 2.22 -18.47 24.03
N ALA A 74 1.34 -17.65 24.62
CA ALA A 74 0.48 -16.73 23.88
C ALA A 74 1.16 -15.36 23.70
N PHE A 75 0.92 -14.70 22.57
CA PHE A 75 1.34 -13.32 22.31
C PHE A 75 0.15 -12.37 22.55
N ASP A 76 0.15 -11.68 23.69
CA ASP A 76 -0.80 -10.59 23.98
C ASP A 76 -0.12 -9.22 23.75
N ASP A 77 -0.85 -8.31 23.11
CA ASP A 77 -0.44 -6.90 22.93
C ASP A 77 -0.87 -6.05 24.14
N ASP A 78 0.05 -5.71 25.04
CA ASP A 78 -0.13 -4.59 25.99
C ASP A 78 1.07 -3.62 25.96
N TYR A 79 0.81 -2.39 25.51
CA TYR A 79 1.81 -1.33 25.36
C TYR A 79 1.93 -0.50 26.66
N GLY A 80 2.50 -1.13 27.69
CA GLY A 80 2.77 -0.48 28.97
C GLY A 80 3.78 0.67 28.87
N THR A 81 3.33 1.91 29.06
CA THR A 81 4.20 3.10 29.11
C THR A 81 4.99 3.18 30.42
N GLY A 82 6.13 2.50 30.48
CA GLY A 82 7.09 2.60 31.60
C GLY A 82 8.03 3.78 31.45
N ALA A 83 7.80 4.88 32.18
CA ALA A 83 8.83 5.89 32.38
C ALA A 83 9.83 5.37 33.43
N ARG A 84 11.13 5.37 33.08
CA ARG A 84 12.21 5.01 34.01
C ARG A 84 13.22 6.13 34.11
N THR A 85 12.93 7.07 34.99
CA THR A 85 13.93 7.96 35.60
C THR A 85 14.75 7.14 36.58
N GLU A 86 16.03 6.97 36.31
CA GLU A 86 17.03 6.57 37.31
C GLU A 86 18.16 7.58 37.24
N ASP A 87 18.30 8.35 38.31
CA ASP A 87 19.38 9.31 38.48
C ASP A 87 20.73 8.58 38.60
N TYR A 88 21.77 9.17 38.04
CA TYR A 88 23.12 9.01 38.57
C TYR A 88 23.64 10.39 38.94
N SER A 89 24.16 10.49 40.16
CA SER A 89 24.63 11.73 40.76
C SER A 89 25.76 12.35 39.94
N ALA A 90 25.70 13.67 39.76
CA ALA A 90 26.84 14.45 39.33
C ALA A 90 27.65 14.82 40.57
N ASP A 91 28.69 14.03 40.86
CA ASP A 91 29.74 14.45 41.79
C ASP A 91 30.64 15.46 41.06
N LEU A 92 30.49 16.73 41.44
CA LEU A 92 31.33 17.84 40.99
C LEU A 92 32.46 18.03 42.00
N GLU A 93 33.70 17.76 41.57
CA GLU A 93 34.89 18.35 42.19
C GLU A 93 35.56 19.27 41.16
N ASP A 94 35.80 20.52 41.57
CA ASP A 94 36.51 21.52 40.77
C ASP A 94 38.02 21.20 40.72
N GLU A 95 38.60 21.20 39.51
CA GLU A 95 39.93 21.80 39.33
C GLU A 95 39.94 22.67 38.06
N VAL A 96 40.49 23.89 38.20
CA VAL A 96 40.45 24.91 37.16
C VAL A 96 41.86 25.22 36.64
N GLY A 97 42.04 25.01 35.33
CA GLY A 97 42.93 25.86 34.52
C GLY A 97 44.32 25.32 34.21
N ALA A 98 44.50 24.88 32.96
CA ALA A 98 45.77 24.98 32.25
C ALA A 98 45.52 25.12 30.73
N GLU A 99 46.02 26.20 30.12
CA GLU A 99 45.98 26.35 28.66
C GLU A 99 46.99 25.43 27.98
N ARG A 100 46.64 24.86 26.82
CA ARG A 100 47.59 24.45 25.77
C ARG A 100 46.91 24.42 24.40
N GLY A 101 47.70 24.72 23.38
CA GLY A 101 47.23 24.94 22.00
C GLY A 101 46.91 23.66 21.20
N PRO A 102 46.55 23.80 19.91
CA PRO A 102 46.01 22.70 19.12
C PRO A 102 47.06 21.66 18.73
N THR A 103 46.88 20.42 19.20
CA THR A 103 47.63 19.24 18.74
C THR A 103 46.72 18.30 17.96
N SER A 104 47.10 17.98 16.73
CA SER A 104 46.32 17.14 15.81
C SER A 104 46.57 15.65 16.04
N GLU A 105 45.72 14.97 16.82
CA GLU A 105 45.69 13.50 16.86
C GLU A 105 44.34 12.94 17.38
N PRO A 106 43.54 12.22 16.56
CA PRO A 106 42.33 11.53 17.01
C PRO A 106 42.68 10.14 17.57
N LEU A 107 43.07 10.15 18.84
CA LEU A 107 43.48 9.03 19.68
C LEU A 107 42.63 7.74 19.52
N LEU A 108 43.21 6.69 18.92
CA LEU A 108 42.66 5.33 18.91
C LEU A 108 42.80 4.67 20.31
N ILE A 109 41.97 5.08 21.27
CA ILE A 109 41.94 4.43 22.58
C ILE A 109 41.45 2.98 22.43
N ALA A 110 42.35 2.04 22.74
CA ALA A 110 42.03 0.64 23.02
C ALA A 110 41.08 0.54 24.21
N THR A 111 39.79 0.71 23.94
CA THR A 111 38.71 0.59 24.92
C THR A 111 38.53 -0.87 25.28
N LYS A 112 38.63 -1.19 26.59
CA LYS A 112 38.56 -2.57 27.11
C LYS A 112 37.43 -3.36 26.43
N PRO A 113 37.65 -4.63 26.02
CA PRO A 113 36.73 -5.36 25.17
C PRO A 113 35.35 -5.50 25.83
N ASN A 114 34.41 -4.69 25.36
CA ASN A 114 33.02 -4.76 25.77
C ASN A 114 32.42 -6.01 25.11
N ARG A 115 32.09 -7.02 25.91
CA ARG A 115 31.58 -8.32 25.44
C ARG A 115 30.30 -8.23 24.59
N ARG A 116 29.53 -7.14 24.68
CA ARG A 116 28.41 -6.86 23.75
C ARG A 116 28.90 -6.39 22.38
N ARG A 117 29.99 -5.61 22.35
CA ARG A 117 30.55 -4.97 21.16
C ARG A 117 31.32 -5.97 20.29
N SER A 118 32.18 -6.81 20.89
CA SER A 118 32.94 -7.82 20.14
C SER A 118 32.00 -8.75 19.37
N GLN A 119 30.86 -9.13 19.95
CA GLN A 119 29.87 -9.97 19.29
C GLN A 119 29.40 -9.42 17.92
N PHE A 120 29.32 -8.09 17.74
CA PHE A 120 29.00 -7.48 16.44
C PHE A 120 30.24 -7.33 15.54
N GLU A 121 31.39 -7.03 16.13
CA GLU A 121 32.68 -6.95 15.44
C GLU A 121 33.07 -8.31 14.81
N GLU A 122 32.74 -9.42 15.48
CA GLU A 122 32.92 -10.83 15.07
C GLU A 122 31.92 -11.32 14.00
N ARG A 123 30.74 -10.69 13.85
CA ARG A 123 29.58 -11.26 13.14
C ARG A 123 29.00 -10.42 12.00
N ILE A 124 29.52 -9.21 11.81
CA ILE A 124 29.22 -8.39 10.64
C ILE A 124 30.39 -8.52 9.68
N LEU A 125 30.12 -9.02 8.48
CA LEU A 125 31.14 -9.33 7.48
C LEU A 125 31.24 -8.19 6.47
N PHE A 126 32.45 -7.77 6.14
CA PHE A 126 32.72 -6.87 5.03
C PHE A 126 33.28 -7.68 3.86
N ARG A 127 32.51 -7.71 2.77
CA ARG A 127 32.83 -8.43 1.54
C ARG A 127 33.41 -7.43 0.54
N PHE A 128 34.71 -7.51 0.28
CA PHE A 128 35.43 -6.65 -0.65
C PHE A 128 35.50 -7.29 -2.03
N TYR A 129 35.30 -6.45 -3.06
CA TYR A 129 35.29 -6.86 -4.45
C TYR A 129 36.15 -5.90 -5.28
N HIS A 130 37.05 -6.46 -6.07
CA HIS A 130 37.93 -5.75 -6.99
C HIS A 130 37.99 -6.47 -8.35
N GLY A 131 38.04 -5.73 -9.46
CA GLY A 131 37.89 -6.31 -10.80
C GLY A 131 36.59 -7.11 -10.98
N GLY A 132 35.51 -6.72 -10.28
CA GLY A 132 34.22 -7.41 -10.24
C GLY A 132 34.17 -8.68 -9.38
N ASN A 133 35.32 -9.26 -9.03
CA ASN A 133 35.45 -10.51 -8.27
C ASN A 133 35.50 -10.26 -6.76
N LEU A 134 35.05 -11.24 -5.97
CA LEU A 134 35.24 -11.22 -4.51
C LEU A 134 36.70 -11.50 -4.18
N THR A 135 37.33 -10.64 -3.40
CA THR A 135 38.75 -10.76 -3.03
C THR A 135 38.95 -11.07 -1.55
N LYS A 136 38.25 -10.36 -0.65
CA LYS A 136 38.29 -10.60 0.80
C LYS A 136 36.90 -10.66 1.42
N THR A 137 36.75 -11.46 2.47
CA THR A 137 35.64 -11.37 3.43
C THR A 137 36.27 -11.37 4.81
N THR A 138 35.99 -10.34 5.61
CA THR A 138 36.71 -10.00 6.85
C THR A 138 35.76 -9.32 7.85
N THR A 139 36.15 -9.22 9.11
CA THR A 139 35.35 -8.64 10.20
C THR A 139 36.04 -7.40 10.80
N LEU A 140 35.41 -6.72 11.78
CA LEU A 140 36.10 -5.67 12.57
C LEU A 140 36.82 -6.22 13.82
N ASN A 141 36.76 -7.54 14.05
CA ASN A 141 37.52 -8.24 15.08
C ASN A 141 38.80 -8.88 14.51
N ASP A 142 39.05 -8.75 13.20
CA ASP A 142 40.29 -9.22 12.59
C ASP A 142 41.35 -8.12 12.84
N ASP A 143 42.48 -8.43 13.51
CA ASP A 143 43.59 -7.47 13.75
C ASP A 143 44.34 -7.07 12.45
N GLU A 144 43.85 -7.53 11.29
CA GLU A 144 44.39 -7.19 9.98
C GLU A 144 43.89 -5.83 9.47
N ARG A 145 44.72 -5.20 8.64
CA ARG A 145 44.29 -4.08 7.82
C ARG A 145 43.19 -4.51 6.85
N LEU A 146 42.13 -3.71 6.76
CA LEU A 146 40.98 -3.96 5.90
C LEU A 146 41.35 -4.03 4.43
N LEU A 147 42.34 -3.26 3.98
CA LEU A 147 42.75 -3.24 2.57
C LEU A 147 43.70 -4.40 2.20
N ASN A 148 44.40 -5.02 3.17
CA ASN A 148 45.28 -6.15 2.88
C ASN A 148 44.51 -7.26 2.18
N ASP A 149 45.07 -7.81 1.10
CA ASP A 149 44.52 -8.93 0.31
C ASP A 149 43.17 -8.67 -0.37
N THR A 150 42.64 -7.44 -0.29
CA THR A 150 41.46 -7.02 -1.08
C THR A 150 41.78 -6.75 -2.56
N GLY A 151 43.05 -6.54 -2.89
CA GLY A 151 43.47 -6.00 -4.19
C GLY A 151 43.11 -4.52 -4.41
N CYS A 152 42.43 -3.86 -3.47
CA CYS A 152 42.09 -2.44 -3.50
C CYS A 152 43.19 -1.59 -2.84
N THR A 153 43.34 -0.35 -3.30
CA THR A 153 44.36 0.61 -2.84
C THR A 153 43.73 1.82 -2.15
N ALA A 154 44.52 2.61 -1.42
CA ALA A 154 44.03 3.84 -0.79
C ALA A 154 43.57 4.92 -1.79
N ASP A 155 44.09 4.89 -3.03
CA ASP A 155 43.72 5.82 -4.09
C ASP A 155 42.44 5.41 -4.86
N ASP A 156 41.94 4.19 -4.68
CA ASP A 156 40.73 3.73 -5.36
C ASP A 156 39.50 4.57 -4.99
N ARG A 157 38.55 4.64 -5.92
CA ARG A 157 37.18 5.01 -5.57
C ARG A 157 36.57 3.86 -4.80
N PHE A 158 36.00 4.16 -3.64
CA PHE A 158 35.24 3.19 -2.88
C PHE A 158 33.74 3.36 -3.11
N ALA A 159 33.05 2.24 -3.19
CA ALA A 159 31.62 2.13 -3.04
C ALA A 159 31.30 1.17 -1.89
N LEU A 160 30.38 1.53 -0.99
CA LEU A 160 29.98 0.69 0.14
C LEU A 160 28.46 0.48 0.12
N ILE A 161 28.04 -0.77 -0.11
CA ILE A 161 26.63 -1.20 -0.17
C ILE A 161 26.19 -1.73 1.19
N VAL A 162 25.02 -1.29 1.67
CA VAL A 162 24.38 -1.78 2.90
C VAL A 162 22.95 -2.22 2.59
N HIS A 163 22.67 -3.51 2.80
CA HIS A 163 21.38 -4.14 2.49
C HIS A 163 20.27 -3.82 3.52
N GLY A 164 19.08 -4.40 3.34
CA GLY A 164 17.90 -4.22 4.18
C GLY A 164 17.64 -5.35 5.20
N TRP A 165 16.41 -5.41 5.70
CA TRP A 165 15.94 -6.47 6.62
C TRP A 165 15.66 -7.78 5.86
N ARG A 166 16.09 -8.92 6.40
CA ARG A 166 16.06 -10.25 5.76
C ARG A 166 16.78 -10.34 4.42
N GLU A 167 17.85 -9.55 4.28
CA GLU A 167 18.76 -9.54 3.15
C GLU A 167 20.21 -9.85 3.59
N ASN A 168 21.06 -10.12 2.61
CA ASN A 168 22.50 -10.39 2.72
C ASN A 168 23.23 -9.87 1.47
N CYS A 169 24.55 -10.00 1.42
CA CYS A 169 25.40 -9.46 0.35
C CYS A 169 25.68 -10.42 -0.83
N TYR A 170 25.04 -11.59 -0.91
CA TYR A 170 25.44 -12.66 -1.85
C TYR A 170 24.29 -13.38 -2.57
N GLU A 171 23.13 -13.60 -1.93
CA GLU A 171 21.93 -14.19 -2.57
C GLU A 171 21.04 -13.14 -3.22
N VAL A 172 21.05 -11.91 -2.71
CA VAL A 172 20.08 -10.87 -3.09
C VAL A 172 20.41 -10.29 -4.48
N PRO A 173 19.52 -10.44 -5.49
CA PRO A 173 19.83 -10.06 -6.88
C PRO A 173 20.21 -8.59 -7.05
N TRP A 174 19.46 -7.67 -6.43
CA TRP A 174 19.72 -6.23 -6.56
C TRP A 174 21.09 -5.82 -6.03
N VAL A 175 21.62 -6.50 -4.99
CA VAL A 175 22.96 -6.23 -4.44
C VAL A 175 24.04 -6.67 -5.42
N ARG A 176 23.85 -7.84 -6.05
CA ARG A 176 24.76 -8.40 -7.06
C ARG A 176 24.81 -7.52 -8.31
N GLU A 177 23.65 -7.08 -8.80
CA GLU A 177 23.50 -6.13 -9.91
C GLU A 177 24.14 -4.78 -9.58
N LEU A 178 23.83 -4.20 -8.42
CA LEU A 178 24.38 -2.90 -8.00
C LEU A 178 25.90 -2.95 -7.89
N ARG A 179 26.47 -4.05 -7.39
CA ARG A 179 27.92 -4.26 -7.35
C ARG A 179 28.51 -4.25 -8.77
N THR A 180 27.90 -4.96 -9.71
CA THR A 180 28.34 -4.97 -11.12
C THR A 180 28.27 -3.58 -11.74
N ASN A 181 27.14 -2.88 -11.56
CA ASN A 181 26.93 -1.53 -12.07
C ASN A 181 27.93 -0.53 -11.48
N LEU A 182 28.19 -0.57 -10.17
CA LEU A 182 29.21 0.29 -9.56
C LEU A 182 30.61 -0.06 -10.03
N HIS A 183 30.97 -1.34 -10.17
CA HIS A 183 32.25 -1.72 -10.75
C HIS A 183 32.43 -1.17 -12.18
N GLN A 184 31.40 -1.30 -13.03
CA GLN A 184 31.41 -0.86 -14.44
C GLN A 184 31.39 0.66 -14.60
N TYR A 185 30.56 1.39 -13.85
CA TYR A 185 30.28 2.81 -14.07
C TYR A 185 30.98 3.78 -13.09
N ARG A 186 31.48 3.29 -11.94
CA ARG A 186 32.29 4.07 -10.99
C ARG A 186 33.78 3.72 -11.04
N GLY A 187 34.08 2.43 -11.20
CA GLY A 187 35.43 1.88 -11.08
C GLY A 187 35.91 1.78 -9.62
N GLY A 188 37.09 1.20 -9.42
CA GLY A 188 37.70 1.02 -8.11
C GLY A 188 37.11 -0.15 -7.31
N CYS A 189 37.10 0.02 -5.98
CA CYS A 189 36.74 -1.00 -5.00
C CYS A 189 35.25 -0.94 -4.63
N VAL A 190 34.58 -2.09 -4.58
CA VAL A 190 33.21 -2.20 -4.05
C VAL A 190 33.22 -3.08 -2.80
N ALA A 191 32.72 -2.57 -1.70
CA ALA A 191 32.50 -3.31 -0.46
C ALA A 191 30.99 -3.49 -0.20
N CYS A 192 30.61 -4.59 0.43
CA CYS A 192 29.26 -4.81 0.92
C CYS A 192 29.29 -5.21 2.41
N MET A 193 28.50 -4.52 3.23
CA MET A 193 28.31 -4.81 4.65
C MET A 193 27.22 -5.85 4.83
N ASP A 194 27.60 -7.07 5.19
CA ASP A 194 26.68 -8.17 5.47
C ASP A 194 26.42 -8.26 6.98
N TYR A 195 25.20 -7.92 7.39
CA TYR A 195 24.73 -8.07 8.77
C TYR A 195 23.57 -9.08 8.87
N SER A 196 23.48 -10.04 7.94
CA SER A 196 22.42 -11.07 7.87
C SER A 196 22.27 -11.92 9.14
N ALA A 197 23.36 -12.10 9.90
CA ALA A 197 23.38 -12.68 11.25
C ALA A 197 22.43 -11.96 12.25
N TYR A 198 22.05 -10.72 11.96
CA TYR A 198 21.06 -9.92 12.69
C TYR A 198 19.83 -9.55 11.84
N SER A 199 19.99 -9.44 10.51
CA SER A 199 18.92 -9.06 9.57
C SER A 199 17.84 -10.14 9.40
N SER A 200 18.20 -11.42 9.55
CA SER A 200 17.30 -12.57 9.36
C SER A 200 16.15 -12.67 10.37
N GLY A 201 16.34 -12.14 11.59
CA GLY A 201 15.39 -12.23 12.70
C GLY A 201 14.14 -11.35 12.58
N GLY A 202 13.43 -11.16 13.70
CA GLY A 202 12.27 -10.26 13.77
C GLY A 202 12.67 -8.77 13.73
N TYR A 203 11.96 -7.96 12.93
CA TYR A 203 12.32 -6.56 12.64
C TYR A 203 12.52 -5.69 13.89
N GLY A 204 11.66 -5.80 14.91
CA GLY A 204 11.83 -5.05 16.16
C GLY A 204 13.14 -5.37 16.89
N GLY A 205 13.59 -6.63 16.82
CA GLY A 205 14.90 -7.06 17.35
C GLY A 205 16.08 -6.61 16.49
N LEU A 206 15.89 -6.28 15.21
CA LEU A 206 16.89 -5.61 14.40
C LEU A 206 16.98 -4.12 14.76
N VAL A 207 15.85 -3.42 14.88
CA VAL A 207 15.78 -2.01 15.32
C VAL A 207 16.41 -1.81 16.70
N ALA A 208 16.15 -2.72 17.65
CA ALA A 208 16.77 -2.68 18.98
C ALA A 208 18.31 -2.78 18.99
N ARG A 209 18.92 -3.23 17.88
CA ARG A 209 20.38 -3.35 17.69
C ARG A 209 20.96 -2.31 16.73
N PHE A 210 20.15 -1.34 16.26
CA PHE A 210 20.56 -0.37 15.24
C PHE A 210 21.86 0.37 15.62
N ARG A 211 21.98 0.81 16.88
CA ARG A 211 23.16 1.56 17.34
C ARG A 211 24.43 0.70 17.30
N ASP A 212 24.35 -0.55 17.75
CA ASP A 212 25.48 -1.48 17.71
C ASP A 212 25.94 -1.75 16.27
N ILE A 213 25.01 -2.07 15.37
CA ILE A 213 25.27 -2.35 13.94
C ILE A 213 25.87 -1.13 13.23
N ARG A 214 25.32 0.06 13.49
CA ARG A 214 25.82 1.34 12.97
C ARG A 214 27.26 1.63 13.44
N ASP A 215 27.56 1.37 14.70
CA ASP A 215 28.89 1.69 15.26
C ASP A 215 29.99 0.79 14.68
N ILE A 216 29.63 -0.37 14.11
CA ILE A 216 30.51 -1.17 13.24
C ILE A 216 30.68 -0.49 11.88
N LEU A 217 29.60 -0.12 11.18
CA LEU A 217 29.69 0.58 9.89
C LEU A 217 30.51 1.87 9.97
N LEU A 218 30.29 2.69 11.01
CA LEU A 218 31.05 3.91 11.26
C LEU A 218 32.54 3.63 11.41
N ARG A 219 32.92 2.63 12.22
CA ARG A 219 34.33 2.30 12.43
C ARG A 219 34.98 1.61 11.25
N THR A 220 34.24 0.89 10.39
CA THR A 220 34.76 0.42 9.10
C THR A 220 35.09 1.59 8.17
N VAL A 221 34.21 2.59 8.08
CA VAL A 221 34.46 3.79 7.26
C VAL A 221 35.62 4.63 7.82
N GLN A 222 35.74 4.74 9.14
CA GLN A 222 36.89 5.38 9.80
C GLN A 222 38.20 4.60 9.65
N GLN A 223 38.16 3.26 9.67
CA GLN A 223 39.32 2.40 9.48
C GLN A 223 39.83 2.48 8.03
N LEU A 224 38.93 2.44 7.03
CA LEU A 224 39.29 2.70 5.63
C LEU A 224 39.94 4.09 5.47
N ARG A 225 39.44 5.11 6.20
CA ARG A 225 40.05 6.45 6.22
C ARG A 225 41.44 6.46 6.86
N TYR A 226 41.62 5.77 7.98
CA TYR A 226 42.92 5.59 8.65
C TYR A 226 43.93 4.87 7.74
N GLU A 227 43.47 3.91 6.94
CA GLU A 227 44.27 3.17 5.98
C GLU A 227 44.61 3.94 4.69
N GLY A 228 44.07 5.15 4.54
CA GLY A 228 44.44 6.14 3.51
C GLY A 228 43.29 6.58 2.60
N VAL A 229 42.16 5.86 2.58
CA VAL A 229 41.04 6.15 1.65
C VAL A 229 40.49 7.56 1.90
N GLU A 230 40.29 8.34 0.85
CA GLU A 230 39.68 9.65 0.97
C GLU A 230 38.16 9.55 1.05
N TYR A 231 37.53 10.15 2.07
CA TYR A 231 36.07 10.30 2.12
C TYR A 231 35.51 10.95 0.85
N GLY A 232 36.27 11.89 0.26
CA GLY A 232 35.94 12.51 -1.02
C GLY A 232 35.95 11.58 -2.25
N ARG A 233 36.35 10.31 -2.09
CA ARG A 233 36.26 9.21 -3.08
C ARG A 233 35.34 8.07 -2.60
N MET A 234 34.61 8.24 -1.49
CA MET A 234 33.69 7.25 -0.94
C MET A 234 32.23 7.55 -1.32
N PHE A 235 31.62 6.59 -2.00
CA PHE A 235 30.18 6.54 -2.27
C PHE A 235 29.52 5.49 -1.37
N LEU A 236 28.42 5.82 -0.71
CA LEU A 236 27.65 4.89 0.11
C LEU A 236 26.25 4.67 -0.49
N PHE A 237 25.83 3.41 -0.59
CA PHE A 237 24.45 3.04 -0.93
C PHE A 237 23.80 2.29 0.22
N GLY A 238 22.57 2.65 0.55
CA GLY A 238 21.78 1.95 1.57
C GLY A 238 20.32 1.75 1.14
N PHE A 239 19.79 0.55 1.36
CA PHE A 239 18.36 0.24 1.19
C PHE A 239 17.68 -0.01 2.53
N SER A 240 16.43 0.43 2.71
CA SER A 240 15.58 0.07 3.85
C SER A 240 16.22 0.40 5.21
N PHE A 241 16.63 -0.60 5.99
CA PHE A 241 17.37 -0.43 7.25
C PHE A 241 18.81 0.06 7.00
N GLY A 242 19.47 -0.46 5.97
CA GLY A 242 20.79 0.00 5.50
C GLY A 242 20.82 1.47 5.09
N ALA A 243 19.72 2.01 4.56
CA ALA A 243 19.58 3.44 4.31
C ALA A 243 19.69 4.27 5.61
N GLN A 244 19.02 3.84 6.69
CA GLN A 244 19.14 4.54 7.99
C GLN A 244 20.55 4.41 8.58
N LEU A 245 21.24 3.27 8.34
CA LEU A 245 22.63 3.08 8.75
C LEU A 245 23.57 4.05 8.03
N VAL A 246 23.56 4.12 6.69
CA VAL A 246 24.48 5.01 5.94
C VAL A 246 24.22 6.49 6.21
N LEU A 247 22.96 6.88 6.49
CA LEU A 247 22.60 8.28 6.79
C LEU A 247 23.05 8.71 8.20
N ASP A 248 22.88 7.88 9.25
CA ASP A 248 23.39 8.19 10.59
C ASP A 248 24.94 8.11 10.63
N VAL A 249 25.56 7.21 9.86
CA VAL A 249 27.03 7.19 9.72
C VAL A 249 27.57 8.41 8.99
N GLY A 250 26.97 8.80 7.87
CA GLY A 250 27.37 10.01 7.14
C GLY A 250 27.22 11.28 7.98
N ASN A 251 26.11 11.44 8.71
CA ASN A 251 25.93 12.56 9.64
C ASN A 251 26.90 12.54 10.84
N ARG A 252 27.48 11.38 11.20
CA ARG A 252 28.50 11.25 12.28
C ARG A 252 29.92 11.54 11.82
N ILE A 253 30.21 11.33 10.54
CA ILE A 253 31.42 11.83 9.89
C ILE A 253 31.28 13.34 9.69
N GLY A 254 30.12 13.77 9.20
CA GLY A 254 29.74 15.18 9.07
C GLY A 254 30.51 15.93 7.99
N SER A 255 30.52 17.25 8.13
CA SER A 255 31.31 18.21 7.33
C SER A 255 31.20 18.10 5.80
N ASN A 256 30.21 17.35 5.28
CA ASN A 256 30.09 16.97 3.86
C ASN A 256 31.39 16.38 3.29
N GLU A 257 32.08 15.51 4.02
CA GLU A 257 33.37 14.95 3.57
C GLU A 257 33.20 13.82 2.56
N LEU A 258 32.19 12.94 2.77
CA LEU A 258 31.83 11.86 1.86
C LEU A 258 31.39 12.39 0.48
N GLU A 259 31.77 11.70 -0.60
CA GLU A 259 31.47 12.11 -1.98
C GLU A 259 29.95 12.15 -2.23
N ALA A 260 29.25 11.05 -1.99
CA ALA A 260 27.81 10.97 -2.11
C ALA A 260 27.22 9.80 -1.31
N ILE A 261 26.00 10.01 -0.82
CA ILE A 261 25.14 8.95 -0.28
C ILE A 261 23.88 8.89 -1.16
N ASP A 262 23.62 7.76 -1.81
CA ASP A 262 22.35 7.50 -2.47
C ASP A 262 21.59 6.44 -1.67
N THR A 263 20.32 6.68 -1.32
CA THR A 263 19.51 5.75 -0.52
C THR A 263 18.19 5.39 -1.16
N CYS A 264 17.78 4.15 -0.90
CA CYS A 264 16.52 3.60 -1.36
C CYS A 264 15.56 3.28 -0.22
N ASP A 265 14.38 3.88 -0.30
CA ASP A 265 13.18 3.71 0.51
C ASP A 265 13.46 3.47 2.01
N MET A 266 14.17 4.43 2.62
CA MET A 266 14.66 4.34 4.01
C MET A 266 13.56 3.95 5.00
N ALA A 267 13.82 2.96 5.85
CA ALA A 267 12.79 2.30 6.65
C ALA A 267 12.11 3.26 7.63
N GLY A 268 10.78 3.30 7.62
CA GLY A 268 9.95 4.13 8.50
C GLY A 268 9.65 3.50 9.87
N PRO A 269 9.19 2.24 9.96
CA PRO A 269 8.85 1.62 11.25
C PRO A 269 10.03 1.61 12.24
N GLY A 270 9.80 2.07 13.48
CA GLY A 270 10.83 2.29 14.50
C GLY A 270 11.53 3.65 14.39
N PHE A 271 11.87 4.09 13.19
CA PHE A 271 12.61 5.33 12.93
C PHE A 271 11.72 6.58 12.89
N ASP A 272 10.53 6.51 12.28
CA ASP A 272 9.56 7.62 12.20
C ASP A 272 9.04 8.07 13.58
N SER A 273 9.18 7.20 14.60
CA SER A 273 8.89 7.46 16.00
C SER A 273 10.07 8.04 16.79
N ASP A 274 11.31 7.79 16.36
CA ASP A 274 12.52 8.27 17.03
C ASP A 274 12.74 9.75 16.70
N ARG A 275 13.03 10.56 17.74
CA ARG A 275 13.21 12.01 17.59
C ARG A 275 14.38 12.37 16.66
N MET A 276 15.49 11.64 16.72
CA MET A 276 16.68 11.88 15.91
C MET A 276 16.37 11.70 14.43
N PHE A 277 15.77 10.57 14.07
CA PHE A 277 15.41 10.27 12.68
C PHE A 277 14.25 11.13 12.17
N LYS A 278 13.31 11.51 13.03
CA LYS A 278 12.18 12.38 12.67
C LYS A 278 12.59 13.85 12.45
N GLN A 279 13.55 14.37 13.21
CA GLN A 279 13.98 15.77 13.16
C GLN A 279 15.29 16.00 12.39
N GLY A 280 16.05 14.94 12.10
CA GLY A 280 17.32 15.03 11.40
C GLY A 280 17.19 15.51 9.95
N ASP A 281 18.03 16.47 9.59
CA ASP A 281 18.42 16.72 8.21
C ASP A 281 19.59 15.76 7.86
N PHE A 282 19.59 15.22 6.64
CA PHE A 282 20.67 14.38 6.14
C PHE A 282 21.55 15.08 5.10
N ARG A 283 21.29 16.35 4.76
CA ARG A 283 22.13 17.16 3.86
C ARG A 283 23.56 17.36 4.38
N SER A 284 23.80 17.17 5.67
CA SER A 284 25.13 17.19 6.30
C SER A 284 25.94 15.88 6.16
N ALA A 285 25.34 14.82 5.59
CA ALA A 285 25.92 13.48 5.60
C ALA A 285 26.95 13.22 4.47
N ALA A 286 26.87 13.96 3.36
CA ALA A 286 27.78 13.89 2.21
C ALA A 286 27.56 15.08 1.27
N LYS A 287 28.52 15.36 0.36
CA LYS A 287 28.43 16.47 -0.62
C LYS A 287 27.20 16.37 -1.51
N ASN A 288 26.75 15.16 -1.81
CA ASN A 288 25.42 14.90 -2.34
C ASN A 288 24.69 13.84 -1.49
N VAL A 289 23.39 14.03 -1.27
CA VAL A 289 22.54 13.02 -0.65
C VAL A 289 21.25 12.86 -1.44
N GLN A 290 21.11 11.72 -2.12
CA GLN A 290 19.95 11.36 -2.91
C GLN A 290 19.10 10.36 -2.12
N CYS A 291 17.80 10.63 -1.99
CA CYS A 291 16.87 9.76 -1.29
C CYS A 291 15.69 9.44 -2.22
N ILE A 292 15.44 8.16 -2.44
CA ILE A 292 14.43 7.68 -3.38
C ILE A 292 13.34 6.99 -2.58
N HIS A 293 12.12 7.54 -2.66
CA HIS A 293 10.96 7.10 -1.90
C HIS A 293 10.01 6.38 -2.83
N THR A 294 9.69 5.14 -2.49
CA THR A 294 8.83 4.25 -3.27
C THR A 294 7.66 3.68 -2.45
N SER A 295 7.73 3.68 -1.12
CA SER A 295 6.65 3.20 -0.24
C SER A 295 6.47 4.04 1.04
N ILE A 296 5.27 3.94 1.62
CA ILE A 296 4.92 4.55 2.93
C ILE A 296 4.40 3.53 3.97
N ASP A 297 4.29 2.25 3.59
CA ASP A 297 4.02 1.14 4.50
C ASP A 297 5.30 0.66 5.20
N LYS A 298 6.42 0.59 4.46
CA LYS A 298 7.75 0.22 4.95
C LYS A 298 8.75 1.39 4.93
N GLY A 299 8.66 2.29 3.95
CA GLY A 299 9.46 3.51 3.87
C GLY A 299 9.04 4.60 4.88
N THR A 300 9.88 5.63 5.05
CA THR A 300 9.66 6.76 5.98
C THR A 300 8.49 7.66 5.55
N LYS A 301 7.74 8.14 6.53
CA LYS A 301 6.70 9.18 6.35
C LYS A 301 7.27 10.60 6.28
N PHE A 302 8.59 10.77 6.39
CA PHE A 302 9.27 12.06 6.42
C PHE A 302 10.34 12.18 5.31
N PRO A 303 9.94 12.25 4.02
CA PRO A 303 10.87 12.14 2.89
C PRO A 303 11.73 13.38 2.57
N ASN A 304 11.47 14.56 3.15
CA ASN A 304 12.09 15.82 2.70
C ASN A 304 13.47 16.13 3.34
N LYS A 305 14.31 15.12 3.61
CA LYS A 305 15.52 15.23 4.46
C LYS A 305 16.85 15.31 3.72
N CYS A 306 16.85 15.16 2.39
CA CYS A 306 18.06 14.99 1.60
C CYS A 306 18.20 16.12 0.57
N HIS A 307 19.30 16.12 -0.19
CA HIS A 307 19.50 17.07 -1.28
C HIS A 307 18.49 16.83 -2.41
N GLN A 308 18.48 15.62 -3.00
CA GLN A 308 17.39 15.17 -3.87
C GLN A 308 16.46 14.21 -3.12
N ASN A 309 15.14 14.35 -3.31
CA ASN A 309 14.12 13.54 -2.64
C ASN A 309 13.11 13.05 -3.69
N TRP A 310 13.43 11.97 -4.39
CA TRP A 310 12.63 11.40 -5.48
C TRP A 310 11.39 10.70 -4.93
N ARG A 311 10.23 10.94 -5.55
CA ARG A 311 8.93 10.43 -5.11
C ARG A 311 8.32 9.58 -6.22
N MET A 312 8.74 8.33 -6.31
CA MET A 312 8.44 7.45 -7.45
C MET A 312 6.99 6.95 -7.42
N GLY A 313 6.45 6.60 -8.60
CA GLY A 313 5.10 6.07 -8.73
C GLY A 313 4.05 7.04 -8.19
N GLN A 314 3.14 6.57 -7.35
CA GLN A 314 2.13 7.44 -6.74
C GLN A 314 2.73 8.26 -5.60
N CYS A 315 3.44 9.34 -5.94
CA CYS A 315 3.99 10.34 -5.02
C CYS A 315 4.96 9.80 -3.94
N GLY A 316 5.61 8.66 -4.20
CA GLY A 316 6.45 7.93 -3.24
C GLY A 316 5.67 7.08 -2.22
N LEU A 317 4.34 6.92 -2.38
CA LEU A 317 3.48 6.18 -1.45
C LEU A 317 3.38 4.69 -1.79
N ARG A 318 3.31 4.37 -3.09
CA ARG A 318 3.28 3.02 -3.66
C ARG A 318 3.68 3.04 -5.14
N GLN A 319 4.17 1.92 -5.65
CA GLN A 319 4.48 1.72 -7.07
C GLN A 319 3.35 0.95 -7.77
N VAL A 320 3.11 1.25 -9.06
CA VAL A 320 2.11 0.53 -9.87
C VAL A 320 2.57 -0.90 -10.11
N ALA A 321 3.84 -1.06 -10.54
CA ALA A 321 4.53 -2.34 -10.73
C ALA A 321 4.77 -3.16 -9.44
N ALA A 322 4.24 -2.75 -8.28
CA ALA A 322 4.41 -3.46 -7.03
C ALA A 322 3.65 -4.81 -7.02
N GLY A 323 4.38 -5.87 -7.39
CA GLY A 323 3.98 -7.26 -7.20
C GLY A 323 3.98 -7.70 -5.72
N PRO A 324 3.88 -9.01 -5.45
CA PRO A 324 3.94 -9.55 -4.09
C PRO A 324 5.32 -9.34 -3.42
N PRO A 325 5.44 -9.64 -2.10
CA PRO A 325 6.73 -9.79 -1.44
C PRO A 325 7.64 -10.81 -2.16
N PRO A 326 8.98 -10.72 -2.04
CA PRO A 326 9.72 -9.86 -1.11
C PRO A 326 9.68 -8.37 -1.46
N LEU A 327 9.67 -8.01 -2.75
CA LEU A 327 9.89 -6.64 -3.21
C LEU A 327 8.73 -5.70 -2.82
N GLY A 328 7.54 -5.88 -3.39
CA GLY A 328 6.44 -4.92 -3.29
C GLY A 328 6.88 -3.49 -3.68
N SER A 329 6.23 -2.46 -3.11
CA SER A 329 6.62 -1.07 -3.39
C SER A 329 8.00 -0.69 -2.83
N HIS A 330 8.44 -1.34 -1.74
CA HIS A 330 9.67 -1.02 -1.00
C HIS A 330 10.92 -1.53 -1.73
N GLY A 331 11.00 -2.85 -1.96
CA GLY A 331 12.13 -3.49 -2.65
C GLY A 331 12.21 -3.21 -4.15
N LEU A 332 11.20 -2.58 -4.76
CA LEU A 332 11.34 -2.02 -6.10
C LEU A 332 12.31 -0.84 -6.17
N CYS A 333 12.63 -0.16 -5.06
CA CYS A 333 13.56 0.96 -5.09
C CYS A 333 14.96 0.57 -5.60
N PRO A 334 15.69 -0.41 -5.01
CA PRO A 334 16.99 -0.80 -5.53
C PRO A 334 16.92 -1.37 -6.95
N VAL A 335 15.80 -1.99 -7.35
CA VAL A 335 15.58 -2.42 -8.75
C VAL A 335 15.53 -1.21 -9.69
N PHE A 336 14.74 -0.18 -9.39
CA PHE A 336 14.73 1.06 -10.17
C PHE A 336 16.08 1.79 -10.16
N TYR A 337 16.83 1.71 -9.05
CA TYR A 337 18.17 2.28 -8.97
C TYR A 337 19.17 1.56 -9.89
N ASN A 338 19.10 0.23 -9.97
CA ASN A 338 19.89 -0.57 -10.92
C ASN A 338 19.52 -0.27 -12.37
N LEU A 339 18.22 -0.22 -12.68
CA LEU A 339 17.72 0.15 -14.00
C LEU A 339 18.12 1.60 -14.39
N ALA A 340 18.33 2.51 -13.42
CA ALA A 340 18.75 3.89 -13.69
C ALA A 340 20.22 4.05 -14.12
N PHE A 341 21.00 2.98 -14.21
CA PHE A 341 22.30 3.01 -14.90
C PHE A 341 22.15 2.98 -16.42
N GLU A 342 21.15 2.23 -16.93
CA GLU A 342 20.90 2.00 -18.36
C GLU A 342 19.75 2.87 -18.89
N HIS A 343 18.64 2.97 -18.13
CA HIS A 343 17.43 3.70 -18.49
C HIS A 343 17.33 5.09 -17.84
N GLN A 344 16.51 5.98 -18.41
CA GLN A 344 16.37 7.37 -17.95
C GLN A 344 15.11 7.59 -17.10
N PHE A 345 15.26 7.53 -15.79
CA PHE A 345 14.22 7.94 -14.83
C PHE A 345 14.24 9.47 -14.67
N LEU A 346 13.58 10.19 -15.58
CA LEU A 346 13.57 11.66 -15.61
C LEU A 346 12.70 12.29 -14.52
N ALA A 347 13.11 13.46 -14.03
CA ALA A 347 12.31 14.31 -13.15
C ALA A 347 11.12 14.90 -13.93
N GLN A 348 9.93 14.79 -13.32
CA GLN A 348 8.68 15.33 -13.86
C GLN A 348 8.11 16.42 -12.94
N PRO A 349 7.28 17.35 -13.45
CA PRO A 349 6.57 18.31 -12.63
C PRO A 349 5.75 17.63 -11.53
N LYS A 350 5.59 18.31 -10.39
CA LYS A 350 4.81 17.82 -9.24
C LYS A 350 3.34 17.67 -9.64
N ALA A 351 2.87 16.43 -9.82
CA ALA A 351 1.48 16.14 -10.17
C ALA A 351 0.51 16.68 -9.09
N PRO A 352 -0.69 17.20 -9.45
CA PRO A 352 -1.59 17.90 -8.52
C PRO A 352 -2.03 17.07 -7.31
N GLU A 353 -2.20 15.76 -7.49
CA GLU A 353 -2.58 14.79 -6.46
C GLU A 353 -1.47 14.52 -5.44
N CYS A 354 -0.22 14.92 -5.73
CA CYS A 354 0.91 14.77 -4.81
C CYS A 354 0.90 15.87 -3.74
N LEU A 355 0.07 15.65 -2.71
CA LEU A 355 -0.03 16.42 -1.46
C LEU A 355 1.31 16.46 -0.69
N ALA A 356 2.21 17.34 -1.12
CA ALA A 356 3.44 17.69 -0.43
C ALA A 356 3.38 19.15 0.02
N LEU A 357 3.51 19.37 1.33
CA LEU A 357 3.69 20.66 2.00
C LEU A 357 5.12 21.21 1.78
N GLY A 358 5.53 21.29 0.52
CA GLY A 358 6.88 21.69 0.10
C GLY A 358 6.87 22.29 -1.30
N GLU A 359 7.81 23.22 -1.48
CA GLU A 359 8.01 24.06 -2.68
C GLU A 359 8.32 23.21 -3.92
N ALA A 360 8.11 23.78 -5.10
CA ALA A 360 8.48 23.15 -6.36
C ALA A 360 9.99 23.28 -6.58
N ALA A 361 10.68 22.15 -6.72
CA ALA A 361 12.11 22.16 -6.99
C ALA A 361 12.39 22.52 -8.45
N THR A 362 13.32 23.46 -8.68
CA THR A 362 13.85 23.75 -10.01
C THR A 362 15.03 22.83 -10.32
N TYR A 363 14.96 22.10 -11.44
CA TYR A 363 16.00 21.18 -11.91
C TYR A 363 16.27 21.38 -13.41
N PRO A 364 17.48 21.05 -13.92
CA PRO A 364 17.79 21.12 -15.34
C PRO A 364 16.85 20.29 -16.23
N ARG A 365 16.73 20.66 -17.51
CA ARG A 365 16.03 19.80 -18.50
C ARG A 365 16.72 18.43 -18.56
N ASN A 366 15.91 17.37 -18.63
CA ASN A 366 16.34 15.97 -18.60
C ASN A 366 17.18 15.61 -17.35
N TYR A 367 16.90 16.21 -16.19
CA TYR A 367 17.49 15.78 -14.90
C TYR A 367 16.98 14.38 -14.52
N ARG A 368 17.86 13.46 -14.10
CA ARG A 368 17.49 12.05 -13.83
C ARG A 368 17.85 11.54 -12.44
N MET A 369 17.14 10.50 -12.01
CA MET A 369 17.42 9.74 -10.79
C MET A 369 18.65 8.85 -10.97
N GLY A 370 19.29 8.49 -9.85
CA GLY A 370 20.26 7.38 -9.78
C GLY A 370 21.71 7.82 -9.70
N TYR A 371 22.64 6.88 -9.89
CA TYR A 371 24.08 7.18 -9.86
C TYR A 371 24.50 8.13 -10.99
N MET A 372 23.93 7.93 -12.19
CA MET A 372 24.42 8.46 -13.46
C MET A 372 24.00 9.91 -13.79
N GLU A 373 23.42 10.64 -12.83
CA GLU A 373 23.21 12.09 -12.94
C GLU A 373 24.46 12.84 -12.42
N LYS A 374 25.06 13.66 -13.29
CA LYS A 374 26.31 14.39 -13.01
C LYS A 374 26.05 15.81 -12.50
N ARG A 375 24.87 16.38 -12.73
CA ARG A 375 24.45 17.74 -12.33
C ARG A 375 23.88 17.80 -10.91
N LYS A 376 24.20 16.83 -10.05
CA LYS A 376 23.68 16.70 -8.68
C LYS A 376 23.91 17.98 -7.83
N SER A 377 24.96 18.75 -8.13
CA SER A 377 25.30 20.04 -7.51
C SER A 377 24.58 21.27 -8.09
N GLU A 378 23.91 21.16 -9.25
CA GLU A 378 23.14 22.25 -9.87
C GLU A 378 21.71 22.34 -9.31
N PHE A 379 21.24 21.28 -8.64
CA PHE A 379 19.92 21.20 -8.03
C PHE A 379 19.77 22.25 -6.91
N ARG A 380 18.82 23.16 -7.06
CA ARG A 380 18.47 24.17 -6.05
C ARG A 380 17.00 24.07 -5.68
N ILE A 381 16.74 23.98 -4.38
CA ILE A 381 15.45 24.39 -3.83
C ILE A 381 15.49 25.91 -3.81
N VAL A 382 14.67 26.55 -4.65
CA VAL A 382 14.47 28.00 -4.60
C VAL A 382 13.40 28.26 -3.55
N PRO A 383 13.73 28.87 -2.40
CA PRO A 383 12.69 29.31 -1.47
C PRO A 383 11.88 30.41 -2.14
N GLU A 384 10.55 30.40 -2.01
CA GLU A 384 9.67 31.42 -2.60
C GLU A 384 9.71 32.72 -1.77
N GLY A 385 10.89 33.35 -1.79
CA GLY A 385 11.25 34.48 -0.94
C GLY A 385 10.70 35.82 -1.42
N LYS A 386 10.53 36.74 -0.45
CA LYS A 386 10.03 38.11 -0.66
C LYS A 386 10.97 38.97 -1.54
N THR A 387 10.85 38.82 -2.84
CA THR A 387 11.24 39.78 -3.88
C THR A 387 10.23 39.63 -5.01
N GLY A 388 9.78 40.63 -5.74
CA GLY A 388 10.15 42.05 -5.80
C GLY A 388 9.28 42.60 -6.93
N LEU A 389 8.36 43.51 -6.61
CA LEU A 389 7.32 43.96 -7.54
C LEU A 389 7.92 44.87 -8.62
N VAL A 390 8.36 44.28 -9.73
CA VAL A 390 9.01 45.00 -10.85
C VAL A 390 8.20 44.81 -12.14
N CYS A 391 6.93 45.23 -12.11
CA CYS A 391 6.18 45.48 -13.34
C CYS A 391 6.68 46.77 -13.99
N TRP A 392 7.48 46.67 -15.06
CA TRP A 392 7.86 47.82 -15.88
C TRP A 392 6.73 48.22 -16.83
N LEU A 393 5.76 49.01 -16.33
CA LEU A 393 4.85 49.80 -17.17
C LEU A 393 4.30 51.03 -16.41
N THR A 394 5.14 52.07 -16.39
CA THR A 394 4.82 53.51 -16.40
C THR A 394 3.56 54.04 -15.67
N LYS A 395 3.82 54.78 -14.58
CA LYS A 395 3.24 56.10 -14.22
C LYS A 395 1.76 56.37 -14.59
N MET A 396 0.93 56.59 -13.57
CA MET A 396 0.55 57.95 -13.12
C MET A 396 -0.08 57.93 -11.72
N LEU A 397 -0.12 59.12 -11.10
CA LEU A 397 -0.36 59.41 -9.68
C LEU A 397 -1.74 58.98 -9.12
N GLY A 398 -1.84 58.76 -7.80
CA GLY A 398 -3.16 58.71 -7.13
C GLY A 398 -3.25 58.19 -5.68
N LEU A 399 -2.53 58.77 -4.70
CA LEU A 399 -2.79 58.44 -3.28
C LEU A 399 -4.16 59.02 -2.83
N ARG A 400 -5.00 58.19 -2.19
CA ARG A 400 -5.65 58.52 -0.90
C ARG A 400 -6.33 57.32 -0.23
N CYS A 401 -6.61 57.49 1.06
CA CYS A 401 -6.94 56.40 1.99
C CYS A 401 -8.46 56.15 2.14
N VAL A 402 -8.80 54.88 2.41
CA VAL A 402 -9.75 54.43 3.46
C VAL A 402 -11.12 55.16 3.57
N ARG A 403 -12.21 54.43 3.22
CA ARG A 403 -13.13 53.88 4.24
C ARG A 403 -14.11 52.82 3.72
N PHE A 404 -14.57 51.97 4.63
CA PHE A 404 -15.71 51.06 4.46
C PHE A 404 -17.05 51.83 4.39
N VAL A 405 -17.97 51.36 3.54
CA VAL A 405 -19.43 51.44 3.73
C VAL A 405 -20.06 50.14 3.20
N LEU A 406 -21.04 49.55 3.90
CA LEU A 406 -21.78 48.37 3.44
C LEU A 406 -23.05 48.79 2.69
N SER A 407 -23.33 48.14 1.54
CA SER A 407 -24.68 47.85 1.00
C SER A 407 -24.54 47.13 -0.35
N ALA A 408 -25.44 46.23 -0.77
CA ALA A 408 -26.53 45.58 -0.05
C ALA A 408 -26.72 44.14 -0.54
N SER A 409 -27.09 43.24 0.39
CA SER A 409 -27.57 41.89 0.08
C SER A 409 -28.96 41.73 0.67
N ILE A 410 -29.98 41.51 -0.16
CA ILE A 410 -31.27 40.83 0.09
C ILE A 410 -32.07 40.92 -1.23
N ALA A 411 -32.05 39.83 -2.01
CA ALA A 411 -32.91 39.63 -3.19
C ALA A 411 -32.84 38.16 -3.66
N GLY A 412 -31.65 37.65 -3.95
CA GLY A 412 -31.45 36.35 -4.61
C GLY A 412 -31.72 35.09 -3.78
N VAL A 413 -31.98 35.20 -2.47
CA VAL A 413 -32.09 34.03 -1.57
C VAL A 413 -33.45 33.33 -1.66
N LEU A 414 -34.54 34.06 -2.00
CA LEU A 414 -35.90 33.52 -1.89
C LEU A 414 -36.30 32.59 -3.05
N LEU A 415 -35.54 32.57 -4.16
CA LEU A 415 -35.83 31.71 -5.32
C LEU A 415 -35.18 30.31 -5.22
N LEU A 416 -34.24 30.12 -4.29
CA LEU A 416 -33.52 28.85 -4.06
C LEU A 416 -34.20 27.92 -3.02
N VAL A 417 -35.40 28.27 -2.54
CA VAL A 417 -36.10 27.53 -1.47
C VAL A 417 -37.24 26.63 -2.02
N VAL A 418 -37.56 26.75 -3.31
CA VAL A 418 -38.68 26.01 -3.95
C VAL A 418 -38.20 24.86 -4.85
N LEU A 419 -36.93 24.86 -5.27
CA LEU A 419 -36.28 23.67 -5.86
C LEU A 419 -35.57 22.92 -4.74
N GLY A 420 -36.06 21.72 -4.42
CA GLY A 420 -35.62 20.96 -3.26
C GLY A 420 -34.15 20.55 -3.36
N SER A 421 -33.35 20.96 -2.37
CA SER A 421 -31.96 20.55 -2.23
C SER A 421 -31.85 19.05 -1.99
N VAL A 422 -31.66 18.27 -3.06
CA VAL A 422 -31.26 16.86 -2.97
C VAL A 422 -29.80 16.84 -2.49
N ALA A 423 -29.63 16.88 -1.17
CA ALA A 423 -28.34 16.61 -0.54
C ALA A 423 -28.05 15.11 -0.73
N GLY A 424 -27.18 14.80 -1.69
CA GLY A 424 -26.73 13.43 -1.97
C GLY A 424 -26.19 12.75 -0.70
N ASP A 425 -26.36 11.43 -0.61
CA ASP A 425 -25.67 10.69 0.43
C ASP A 425 -24.17 10.74 0.10
N ARG A 426 -23.37 11.23 1.05
CA ARG A 426 -21.90 11.30 0.95
C ARG A 426 -21.25 9.97 0.53
N TYR A 427 -21.90 8.83 0.73
CA TYR A 427 -21.42 7.55 0.22
C TYR A 427 -21.74 7.30 -1.26
N GLN A 428 -22.88 7.78 -1.77
CA GLN A 428 -23.20 7.77 -3.21
C GLN A 428 -22.19 8.61 -4.00
N ASP A 429 -21.92 9.84 -3.55
CA ASP A 429 -20.92 10.77 -4.11
C ASP A 429 -19.50 10.17 -4.29
N ASN A 430 -19.22 9.01 -3.70
CA ASN A 430 -17.89 8.45 -3.50
C ASN A 430 -17.78 6.94 -3.78
N ILE A 431 -18.81 6.36 -4.37
CA ILE A 431 -18.84 4.96 -4.80
C ILE A 431 -19.38 4.94 -6.23
N PHE A 432 -18.51 4.52 -7.14
CA PHE A 432 -18.76 4.49 -8.57
C PHE A 432 -18.94 3.05 -9.04
N PHE A 433 -19.65 2.87 -10.14
CA PHE A 433 -19.78 1.58 -10.81
C PHE A 433 -19.14 1.71 -12.19
N ASN A 434 -17.96 1.12 -12.32
CA ASN A 434 -17.20 1.06 -13.55
C ASN A 434 -17.80 -0.04 -14.43
N TYR A 435 -18.24 0.30 -15.65
CA TYR A 435 -18.83 -0.62 -16.63
C TYR A 435 -17.79 -1.04 -17.68
N TYR A 436 -17.77 -2.32 -17.99
CA TYR A 436 -16.83 -2.92 -18.95
C TYR A 436 -17.58 -3.61 -20.08
N ASN A 437 -17.07 -3.45 -21.31
CA ASN A 437 -17.62 -4.05 -22.53
C ASN A 437 -17.13 -5.50 -22.73
N SER A 438 -17.51 -6.13 -23.84
CA SER A 438 -17.10 -7.49 -24.19
C SER A 438 -15.57 -7.69 -24.33
N SER A 439 -14.78 -6.66 -24.66
CA SER A 439 -13.31 -6.72 -24.65
C SER A 439 -12.66 -6.53 -23.27
N GLY A 440 -13.47 -6.38 -22.20
CA GLY A 440 -12.95 -6.11 -20.85
C GLY A 440 -12.46 -4.68 -20.65
N SER A 441 -12.73 -3.78 -21.61
CA SER A 441 -12.31 -2.37 -21.60
C SER A 441 -13.33 -1.52 -20.83
N LEU A 442 -12.85 -0.55 -20.05
CA LEU A 442 -13.70 0.40 -19.32
C LEU A 442 -14.41 1.33 -20.30
N VAL A 443 -15.75 1.31 -20.33
CA VAL A 443 -16.56 2.15 -21.24
C VAL A 443 -17.35 3.25 -20.52
N HIS A 444 -17.69 3.07 -19.25
CA HIS A 444 -18.44 4.08 -18.50
C HIS A 444 -18.17 4.01 -16.99
N ILE A 445 -18.35 5.13 -16.29
CA ILE A 445 -18.27 5.24 -14.84
C ILE A 445 -19.57 5.90 -14.36
N TYR A 446 -20.38 5.14 -13.63
CA TYR A 446 -21.69 5.58 -13.14
C TYR A 446 -21.62 5.97 -11.65
N ASN A 447 -22.27 7.08 -11.27
CA ASN A 447 -22.46 7.48 -9.88
C ASN A 447 -23.97 7.56 -9.52
N LEU A 448 -24.37 7.07 -8.34
CA LEU A 448 -25.77 7.07 -7.89
C LEU A 448 -26.30 8.47 -7.48
N ALA A 449 -25.43 9.40 -7.09
CA ALA A 449 -25.81 10.77 -6.70
C ALA A 449 -26.00 11.70 -7.91
N GLU A 450 -25.29 11.45 -9.01
CA GLU A 450 -25.34 12.30 -10.21
C GLU A 450 -26.64 12.12 -11.02
N GLY A 451 -27.32 10.97 -10.88
CA GLY A 451 -28.59 10.68 -11.58
C GLY A 451 -28.47 10.52 -13.10
N ASN A 452 -27.26 10.55 -13.65
CA ASN A 452 -26.98 10.41 -15.08
C ASN A 452 -27.53 9.07 -15.62
N THR A 453 -28.41 9.12 -16.62
CA THR A 453 -28.85 7.93 -17.36
C THR A 453 -27.69 7.42 -18.20
N TYR A 454 -27.20 6.22 -17.91
CA TYR A 454 -26.24 5.54 -18.78
C TYR A 454 -26.94 5.18 -20.10
N GLU A 455 -26.43 5.70 -21.23
CA GLU A 455 -26.88 5.24 -22.53
C GLU A 455 -26.32 3.82 -22.75
N TYR A 456 -27.21 2.84 -22.67
CA TYR A 456 -26.89 1.43 -22.61
C TYR A 456 -26.16 0.94 -23.87
N ASP A 457 -24.89 0.56 -23.71
CA ASP A 457 -24.11 -0.12 -24.74
C ASP A 457 -24.82 -1.40 -25.24
N LYS A 458 -24.56 -1.78 -26.49
CA LYS A 458 -25.19 -2.89 -27.20
C LYS A 458 -25.10 -4.23 -26.44
N ASP A 459 -24.01 -4.45 -25.70
CA ASP A 459 -23.80 -5.67 -24.92
C ASP A 459 -24.34 -5.57 -23.47
N CYS A 460 -24.80 -4.39 -23.04
CA CYS A 460 -25.19 -4.10 -21.66
C CYS A 460 -26.46 -3.22 -21.64
N HIS A 461 -27.63 -3.86 -21.69
CA HIS A 461 -28.95 -3.19 -21.70
C HIS A 461 -29.99 -3.96 -20.86
N PRO A 462 -31.13 -3.33 -20.50
CA PRO A 462 -32.21 -4.03 -19.78
C PRO A 462 -32.62 -5.34 -20.48
N GLY A 463 -32.79 -6.41 -19.69
CA GLY A 463 -32.97 -7.78 -20.21
C GLY A 463 -31.67 -8.56 -20.48
N THR A 464 -30.48 -7.95 -20.45
CA THR A 464 -29.22 -8.72 -20.40
C THR A 464 -28.90 -9.20 -18.99
N LYS A 465 -27.96 -10.15 -18.90
CA LYS A 465 -27.30 -10.50 -17.63
C LYS A 465 -26.50 -9.32 -17.08
N PHE A 466 -26.27 -9.33 -15.77
CA PHE A 466 -25.29 -8.45 -15.14
C PHE A 466 -24.39 -9.19 -14.14
N ALA A 467 -23.23 -8.60 -13.88
CA ALA A 467 -22.28 -9.00 -12.84
C ALA A 467 -21.78 -7.75 -12.09
N ILE A 468 -21.63 -7.81 -10.77
CA ILE A 468 -20.92 -6.77 -10.00
C ILE A 468 -19.77 -7.41 -9.22
N VAL A 469 -18.56 -6.94 -9.47
CA VAL A 469 -17.33 -7.33 -8.78
C VAL A 469 -17.05 -6.34 -7.64
N VAL A 470 -16.84 -6.85 -6.42
CA VAL A 470 -16.52 -6.07 -5.22
C VAL A 470 -15.28 -6.63 -4.53
N PHE A 471 -14.21 -5.86 -4.54
CA PHE A 471 -12.89 -6.26 -4.03
C PHE A 471 -12.72 -6.00 -2.52
N GLY A 472 -11.51 -6.21 -1.98
CA GLY A 472 -11.20 -6.08 -0.55
C GLY A 472 -10.50 -4.78 -0.13
N TRP A 473 -10.02 -4.74 1.12
CA TRP A 473 -9.20 -3.62 1.61
C TRP A 473 -7.87 -3.52 0.83
N LYS A 474 -7.44 -2.30 0.48
CA LYS A 474 -6.23 -2.00 -0.32
C LYS A 474 -6.23 -2.50 -1.77
N ILE A 475 -7.40 -2.82 -2.33
CA ILE A 475 -7.59 -3.21 -3.73
C ILE A 475 -8.41 -2.11 -4.43
N SER A 476 -8.29 -2.00 -5.75
CA SER A 476 -9.08 -1.15 -6.66
C SER A 476 -9.59 -2.00 -7.84
N CYS A 477 -10.45 -1.46 -8.70
CA CYS A 477 -10.89 -2.17 -9.92
C CYS A 477 -9.72 -2.54 -10.85
N ASP A 478 -8.67 -1.72 -10.86
CA ASP A 478 -7.51 -1.77 -11.77
C ASP A 478 -6.38 -2.68 -11.27
N LYS A 479 -6.63 -3.51 -10.24
CA LYS A 479 -5.70 -4.58 -9.87
C LYS A 479 -5.86 -5.77 -10.80
N TYR A 480 -4.73 -6.36 -11.21
CA TYR A 480 -4.65 -7.42 -12.22
C TYR A 480 -5.71 -8.51 -12.01
N PHE A 481 -5.76 -9.18 -10.85
CA PHE A 481 -6.75 -10.24 -10.58
C PHE A 481 -8.23 -9.78 -10.55
N VAL A 482 -8.49 -8.47 -10.48
CA VAL A 482 -9.82 -7.89 -10.64
C VAL A 482 -10.11 -7.64 -12.14
N GLN A 483 -9.12 -7.17 -12.91
CA GLN A 483 -9.20 -7.06 -14.38
C GLN A 483 -9.29 -8.44 -15.05
N ASP A 484 -8.49 -9.42 -14.63
CA ASP A 484 -8.55 -10.83 -15.06
C ASP A 484 -9.96 -11.40 -14.81
N LEU A 485 -10.57 -11.09 -13.65
CA LEU A 485 -11.93 -11.51 -13.32
C LEU A 485 -12.98 -10.78 -14.18
N ILE A 486 -12.80 -9.49 -14.45
CA ILE A 486 -13.66 -8.71 -15.35
C ILE A 486 -13.60 -9.31 -16.76
N GLY A 487 -12.41 -9.54 -17.31
CA GLY A 487 -12.21 -10.18 -18.62
C GLY A 487 -12.79 -11.60 -18.68
N ASN A 488 -12.63 -12.40 -17.62
CA ASN A 488 -13.26 -13.71 -17.51
C ASN A 488 -14.80 -13.61 -17.45
N LEU A 489 -15.37 -12.61 -16.78
CA LEU A 489 -16.81 -12.40 -16.75
C LEU A 489 -17.35 -11.85 -18.08
N THR A 490 -16.66 -10.95 -18.77
CA THR A 490 -17.10 -10.45 -20.08
C THR A 490 -17.05 -11.58 -21.11
N LYS A 491 -15.98 -12.38 -21.12
CA LYS A 491 -15.78 -13.58 -21.96
C LYS A 491 -16.79 -14.72 -21.68
N HIS A 492 -17.04 -15.06 -20.41
CA HIS A 492 -17.81 -16.27 -20.04
C HIS A 492 -19.24 -16.00 -19.53
N ARG A 493 -19.64 -14.74 -19.28
CA ARG A 493 -21.03 -14.36 -18.93
C ARG A 493 -21.69 -13.49 -19.99
N GLY A 494 -20.95 -12.51 -20.52
CA GLY A 494 -21.50 -11.39 -21.28
C GLY A 494 -22.45 -10.52 -20.44
N GLY A 495 -23.12 -9.56 -21.09
CA GLY A 495 -23.99 -8.62 -20.40
C GLY A 495 -23.22 -7.50 -19.68
N CYS A 496 -23.91 -6.77 -18.81
CA CYS A 496 -23.32 -5.70 -18.01
C CYS A 496 -22.34 -6.22 -16.94
N VAL A 497 -21.04 -6.22 -17.23
CA VAL A 497 -20.00 -6.46 -16.22
C VAL A 497 -19.60 -5.14 -15.58
N MET A 498 -19.80 -5.05 -14.25
CA MET A 498 -19.48 -3.87 -13.45
C MET A 498 -18.45 -4.19 -12.37
N CYS A 499 -17.61 -3.21 -12.04
CA CYS A 499 -16.81 -3.19 -10.82
C CYS A 499 -17.27 -2.04 -9.91
N MET A 500 -17.52 -2.33 -8.63
CA MET A 500 -17.86 -1.32 -7.63
C MET A 500 -16.58 -0.63 -7.17
N ASN A 501 -16.23 0.53 -7.74
CA ASN A 501 -15.12 1.32 -7.25
C ASN A 501 -15.54 2.12 -6.00
N TYR A 502 -15.04 1.69 -4.84
CA TYR A 502 -15.19 2.39 -3.56
C TYR A 502 -13.82 2.80 -2.96
N ASP A 503 -12.83 3.12 -3.81
CA ASP A 503 -11.42 3.37 -3.43
C ASP A 503 -11.24 4.41 -2.32
N ARG A 504 -12.07 5.46 -2.27
CA ARG A 504 -12.04 6.48 -1.20
C ARG A 504 -12.17 5.86 0.20
N PHE A 505 -12.79 4.69 0.30
CA PHE A 505 -12.88 3.89 1.53
C PHE A 505 -11.96 2.66 1.50
N ALA A 506 -11.85 1.94 0.37
CA ALA A 506 -11.02 0.74 0.25
C ALA A 506 -9.52 1.01 0.49
N GLN A 507 -9.02 2.19 0.10
CA GLN A 507 -7.62 2.58 0.28
C GLN A 507 -7.29 3.18 1.65
N LEU A 508 -8.26 3.28 2.58
CA LEU A 508 -8.05 3.90 3.89
C LEU A 508 -6.84 3.28 4.64
N PRO A 509 -5.98 4.08 5.31
CA PRO A 509 -4.72 3.57 5.89
C PRO A 509 -4.85 2.49 6.98
N ALA A 510 -6.04 2.30 7.56
CA ALA A 510 -6.29 1.26 8.55
C ALA A 510 -7.64 0.59 8.28
N TYR A 511 -7.64 -0.74 8.27
CA TYR A 511 -8.83 -1.58 8.06
C TYR A 511 -9.99 -1.24 9.01
N SER A 512 -9.69 -0.89 10.28
CA SER A 512 -10.67 -0.43 11.26
C SER A 512 -11.36 0.90 10.93
N ARG A 513 -10.85 1.67 9.95
CA ARG A 513 -11.56 2.83 9.37
C ARG A 513 -12.51 2.39 8.27
N LEU A 514 -12.12 1.46 7.40
CA LEU A 514 -13.00 0.89 6.38
C LEU A 514 -14.19 0.16 7.03
N ARG A 515 -13.94 -0.75 7.99
CA ARG A 515 -14.97 -1.53 8.68
C ARG A 515 -16.03 -0.69 9.41
N ARG A 516 -15.70 0.56 9.80
CA ARG A 516 -16.67 1.48 10.43
C ARG A 516 -17.64 2.14 9.46
N ASN A 517 -17.41 2.03 8.14
CA ASN A 517 -18.33 2.50 7.10
C ASN A 517 -19.04 1.32 6.39
N PHE A 518 -19.00 0.13 6.98
CA PHE A 518 -19.45 -1.11 6.34
C PHE A 518 -20.93 -1.05 5.93
N LYS A 519 -21.78 -0.52 6.82
CA LYS A 519 -23.23 -0.45 6.60
C LYS A 519 -23.57 0.47 5.43
N GLU A 520 -22.88 1.58 5.37
CA GLU A 520 -23.07 2.64 4.40
C GLU A 520 -22.57 2.20 3.01
N ILE A 521 -21.41 1.53 2.95
CA ILE A 521 -20.87 0.96 1.71
C ILE A 521 -21.80 -0.12 1.12
N HIS A 522 -22.31 -1.06 1.92
CA HIS A 522 -23.25 -2.06 1.41
C HIS A 522 -24.65 -1.48 1.11
N GLY A 523 -25.03 -0.40 1.78
CA GLY A 523 -26.23 0.38 1.46
C GLY A 523 -26.21 0.94 0.03
N VAL A 524 -25.07 1.48 -0.43
CA VAL A 524 -24.94 1.99 -1.80
C VAL A 524 -24.96 0.85 -2.84
N LEU A 525 -24.35 -0.31 -2.55
CA LEU A 525 -24.49 -1.48 -3.43
C LEU A 525 -25.94 -1.96 -3.52
N LYS A 526 -26.66 -2.01 -2.39
CA LYS A 526 -28.07 -2.36 -2.32
C LYS A 526 -28.93 -1.40 -3.14
N GLN A 527 -28.66 -0.10 -3.08
CA GLN A 527 -29.30 0.92 -3.92
C GLN A 527 -29.00 0.74 -5.42
N LYS A 528 -27.79 0.30 -5.81
CA LYS A 528 -27.48 0.02 -7.24
C LYS A 528 -28.25 -1.20 -7.74
N LEU A 529 -28.49 -2.22 -6.90
CA LEU A 529 -29.36 -3.36 -7.25
C LEU A 529 -30.82 -2.91 -7.43
N GLU A 530 -31.33 -2.05 -6.54
CA GLU A 530 -32.67 -1.44 -6.68
C GLU A 530 -32.79 -0.49 -7.89
N PHE A 531 -31.68 0.14 -8.31
CA PHE A 531 -31.63 0.93 -9.54
C PHE A 531 -31.71 0.02 -10.77
N LEU A 532 -30.86 -1.00 -10.86
CA LEU A 532 -30.84 -1.94 -11.99
C LEU A 532 -32.21 -2.63 -12.18
N GLU A 533 -32.90 -2.98 -11.10
CA GLU A 533 -34.26 -3.53 -11.17
C GLU A 533 -35.29 -2.55 -11.76
N LYS A 534 -35.22 -1.26 -11.38
CA LYS A 534 -36.11 -0.21 -11.93
C LYS A 534 -35.87 0.05 -13.41
N GLU A 535 -34.62 -0.05 -13.84
CA GLU A 535 -34.21 0.04 -15.25
C GLU A 535 -34.60 -1.20 -16.07
N GLY A 536 -35.07 -2.28 -15.44
CA GLY A 536 -35.55 -3.50 -16.11
C GLY A 536 -34.53 -4.65 -16.17
N PHE A 537 -33.48 -4.65 -15.35
CA PHE A 537 -32.60 -5.81 -15.19
C PHE A 537 -33.22 -6.86 -14.26
N SER A 538 -33.26 -8.11 -14.73
CA SER A 538 -33.72 -9.26 -13.97
C SER A 538 -32.73 -9.62 -12.85
N ALA A 539 -33.22 -9.73 -11.61
CA ALA A 539 -32.41 -10.23 -10.48
C ALA A 539 -32.01 -11.71 -10.65
N ASP A 540 -32.78 -12.47 -11.45
CA ASP A 540 -32.47 -13.84 -11.85
C ASP A 540 -31.38 -13.95 -12.93
N ASP A 541 -30.97 -12.82 -13.50
CA ASP A 541 -29.84 -12.68 -14.39
C ASP A 541 -28.69 -11.86 -13.77
N GLY A 542 -28.81 -11.57 -12.46
CA GLY A 542 -27.80 -10.94 -11.63
C GLY A 542 -26.80 -11.92 -11.03
N TYR A 543 -25.56 -11.49 -10.90
CA TYR A 543 -24.47 -12.20 -10.23
C TYR A 543 -23.58 -11.22 -9.46
N LEU A 544 -23.09 -11.60 -8.29
CA LEU A 544 -22.09 -10.81 -7.54
C LEU A 544 -20.85 -11.66 -7.27
N TYR A 545 -19.67 -11.05 -7.42
CA TYR A 545 -18.43 -11.56 -6.86
C TYR A 545 -17.96 -10.67 -5.71
N GLY A 546 -17.57 -11.26 -4.58
CA GLY A 546 -16.99 -10.52 -3.46
C GLY A 546 -15.70 -11.13 -2.92
N PHE A 547 -14.62 -10.35 -2.80
CA PHE A 547 -13.38 -10.79 -2.14
C PHE A 547 -13.19 -10.11 -0.76
N SER A 548 -12.82 -10.88 0.27
CA SER A 548 -12.41 -10.35 1.58
C SER A 548 -13.47 -9.43 2.22
N PHE A 549 -13.23 -8.11 2.31
CA PHE A 549 -14.23 -7.14 2.77
C PHE A 549 -15.39 -6.98 1.77
N GLY A 550 -15.11 -7.05 0.47
CA GLY A 550 -16.13 -7.05 -0.59
C GLY A 550 -17.07 -8.25 -0.49
N ALA A 551 -16.59 -9.39 0.00
CA ALA A 551 -17.45 -10.53 0.30
C ALA A 551 -18.51 -10.20 1.36
N GLN A 552 -18.11 -9.57 2.47
CA GLN A 552 -19.07 -9.10 3.48
C GLN A 552 -20.05 -8.07 2.88
N VAL A 553 -19.57 -7.19 2.00
CA VAL A 553 -20.39 -6.15 1.33
C VAL A 553 -21.44 -6.77 0.40
N VAL A 554 -21.09 -7.69 -0.51
CA VAL A 554 -22.07 -8.34 -1.41
C VAL A 554 -23.08 -9.18 -0.63
N LEU A 555 -22.63 -9.91 0.40
CA LEU A 555 -23.49 -10.77 1.21
C LEU A 555 -24.47 -9.98 2.09
N ALA A 556 -24.11 -8.77 2.53
CA ALA A 556 -25.02 -7.88 3.25
C ALA A 556 -25.98 -7.15 2.30
N ALA A 557 -25.46 -6.54 1.23
CA ALA A 557 -26.26 -5.81 0.25
C ALA A 557 -27.34 -6.69 -0.39
N ALA A 558 -26.99 -7.93 -0.76
CA ALA A 558 -27.93 -8.87 -1.36
C ALA A 558 -29.04 -9.30 -0.39
N LYS A 559 -28.72 -9.53 0.90
CA LYS A 559 -29.72 -9.84 1.94
C LYS A 559 -30.69 -8.68 2.16
N GLU A 560 -30.20 -7.44 2.20
CA GLU A 560 -31.04 -6.25 2.34
C GLU A 560 -31.82 -5.88 1.06
N TYR A 561 -31.33 -6.26 -0.13
CA TYR A 561 -32.03 -6.14 -1.41
C TYR A 561 -33.17 -7.16 -1.55
N GLY A 562 -32.99 -8.39 -1.05
CA GLY A 562 -34.07 -9.34 -0.85
C GLY A 562 -33.60 -10.79 -0.66
N THR A 563 -34.18 -11.48 0.33
CA THR A 563 -33.92 -12.89 0.63
C THR A 563 -34.04 -13.77 -0.62
N ARG A 564 -32.91 -14.34 -1.06
CA ARG A 564 -32.78 -15.22 -2.23
C ARG A 564 -33.28 -14.59 -3.54
N LYS A 565 -33.25 -13.26 -3.64
CA LYS A 565 -33.75 -12.50 -4.80
C LYS A 565 -32.77 -12.50 -5.98
N LEU A 566 -31.47 -12.42 -5.71
CA LEU A 566 -30.43 -12.59 -6.74
C LEU A 566 -30.24 -14.06 -7.08
N LYS A 567 -29.86 -14.34 -8.33
CA LYS A 567 -29.56 -15.70 -8.81
C LYS A 567 -28.40 -16.36 -8.05
N GLU A 568 -27.21 -15.78 -8.15
CA GLU A 568 -25.96 -16.40 -7.74
C GLU A 568 -25.00 -15.38 -7.13
N ILE A 569 -24.26 -15.78 -6.09
CA ILE A 569 -23.17 -15.01 -5.49
C ILE A 569 -22.00 -15.95 -5.24
N ASP A 570 -20.82 -15.57 -5.70
CA ASP A 570 -19.58 -16.24 -5.34
C ASP A 570 -18.74 -15.30 -4.47
N VAL A 571 -18.16 -15.82 -3.40
CA VAL A 571 -17.29 -15.03 -2.52
C VAL A 571 -16.02 -15.77 -2.18
N CYS A 572 -14.92 -15.02 -2.20
CA CYS A 572 -13.58 -15.55 -1.99
C CYS A 572 -12.99 -15.00 -0.69
N ASP A 573 -12.63 -15.94 0.19
CA ASP A 573 -12.06 -15.80 1.53
C ASP A 573 -12.68 -14.63 2.33
N ILE A 574 -13.97 -14.78 2.67
CA ILE A 574 -14.78 -13.79 3.39
C ILE A 574 -14.02 -13.30 4.63
N VAL A 575 -13.81 -11.99 4.79
CA VAL A 575 -13.00 -11.50 5.92
C VAL A 575 -13.70 -11.72 7.26
N GLY A 576 -13.06 -12.48 8.15
CA GLY A 576 -13.53 -12.72 9.52
C GLY A 576 -13.05 -11.67 10.51
N THR A 577 -11.94 -10.96 10.22
CA THR A 577 -11.35 -9.97 11.12
C THR A 577 -12.36 -8.86 11.47
N GLY A 578 -12.85 -8.86 12.71
CA GLY A 578 -13.85 -7.91 13.20
C GLY A 578 -15.29 -8.17 12.71
N PHE A 579 -15.58 -9.37 12.21
CA PHE A 579 -16.93 -9.84 11.86
C PHE A 579 -17.26 -11.16 12.58
N ASP A 580 -16.30 -12.08 12.68
CA ASP A 580 -16.37 -13.28 13.52
C ASP A 580 -16.46 -12.84 15.00
N THR A 581 -17.66 -12.89 15.59
CA THR A 581 -17.93 -12.35 16.93
C THR A 581 -18.25 -13.45 17.94
N THR A 582 -19.12 -14.41 17.60
CA THR A 582 -19.26 -15.71 18.25
C THR A 582 -19.81 -16.74 17.27
N ASP A 583 -19.40 -18.01 17.41
CA ASP A 583 -19.85 -19.10 16.51
C ASP A 583 -21.36 -19.37 16.59
N VAL A 584 -21.98 -19.03 17.73
CA VAL A 584 -23.43 -19.17 17.97
C VAL A 584 -24.27 -18.26 17.04
N ASN A 585 -23.68 -17.21 16.45
CA ASN A 585 -24.35 -16.27 15.57
C ASN A 585 -23.78 -16.26 14.13
N ALA A 586 -23.21 -17.39 13.68
CA ALA A 586 -22.67 -17.53 12.32
C ALA A 586 -23.68 -17.04 11.24
N PRO A 587 -23.34 -16.04 10.40
CA PRO A 587 -24.31 -15.45 9.49
C PRO A 587 -24.72 -16.45 8.40
N ASN A 588 -25.97 -16.92 8.39
CA ASN A 588 -26.48 -17.76 7.30
C ASN A 588 -26.42 -16.96 5.98
N HIS A 589 -25.49 -17.30 5.09
CA HIS A 589 -25.28 -16.64 3.79
C HIS A 589 -26.17 -17.23 2.69
N ARG A 590 -26.74 -18.43 2.87
CA ARG A 590 -27.71 -19.08 1.94
C ARG A 590 -28.98 -18.27 1.65
N THR A 591 -29.22 -17.19 2.40
CA THR A 591 -30.31 -16.23 2.20
C THR A 591 -29.97 -15.07 1.26
N ALA A 592 -28.71 -14.87 0.88
CA ALA A 592 -28.30 -13.75 0.02
C ALA A 592 -28.72 -13.93 -1.45
N ALA A 593 -28.68 -15.15 -1.98
CA ALA A 593 -29.05 -15.47 -3.36
C ALA A 593 -29.62 -16.90 -3.48
N LYS A 594 -30.14 -17.28 -4.64
CA LYS A 594 -30.69 -18.62 -4.90
C LYS A 594 -29.61 -19.70 -4.73
N ASN A 595 -28.38 -19.45 -5.19
CA ASN A 595 -27.18 -20.18 -4.80
C ASN A 595 -26.07 -19.23 -4.29
N VAL A 596 -25.23 -19.70 -3.36
CA VAL A 596 -24.10 -18.95 -2.79
C VAL A 596 -22.89 -19.88 -2.63
N GLN A 597 -21.82 -19.62 -3.37
CA GLN A 597 -20.55 -20.35 -3.31
C GLN A 597 -19.52 -19.55 -2.50
N CYS A 598 -18.87 -20.18 -1.52
CA CYS A 598 -17.88 -19.54 -0.66
C CYS A 598 -16.57 -20.33 -0.71
N ILE A 599 -15.49 -19.68 -1.09
CA ILE A 599 -14.17 -20.28 -1.25
C ILE A 599 -13.31 -19.84 -0.07
N HIS A 600 -12.83 -20.78 0.74
CA HIS A 600 -12.05 -20.55 1.95
C HIS A 600 -10.60 -20.99 1.73
N THR A 601 -9.68 -20.04 1.83
CA THR A 601 -8.24 -20.24 1.59
C THR A 601 -7.37 -19.85 2.78
N SER A 602 -7.87 -19.04 3.73
CA SER A 602 -7.11 -18.65 4.92
C SER A 602 -7.90 -18.70 6.23
N ARG A 603 -7.15 -18.76 7.34
CA ARG A 603 -7.67 -18.61 8.71
C ARG A 603 -7.02 -17.45 9.49
N ASN A 604 -6.12 -16.69 8.87
CA ASN A 604 -5.49 -15.50 9.47
C ASN A 604 -6.34 -14.23 9.23
N TYR A 605 -6.98 -14.12 8.07
CA TYR A 605 -7.91 -13.03 7.73
C TYR A 605 -9.29 -13.53 7.30
N GLY A 606 -9.36 -14.71 6.65
CA GLY A 606 -10.60 -15.40 6.30
C GLY A 606 -11.42 -15.84 7.52
N THR A 607 -12.74 -15.96 7.32
CA THR A 607 -13.70 -16.31 8.38
C THR A 607 -13.57 -17.75 8.87
N ARG A 608 -13.97 -17.94 10.12
CA ARG A 608 -14.12 -19.24 10.77
C ARG A 608 -15.48 -19.88 10.46
N HIS A 609 -16.47 -19.13 9.99
CA HIS A 609 -17.85 -19.60 9.76
C HIS A 609 -18.02 -20.31 8.40
N ARG A 610 -17.52 -21.55 8.30
CA ARG A 610 -17.34 -22.31 7.04
C ARG A 610 -18.46 -23.31 6.72
N THR A 611 -19.66 -23.06 7.22
CA THR A 611 -20.88 -23.89 7.04
C THR A 611 -22.08 -23.03 6.63
N SER A 612 -21.80 -21.77 6.28
CA SER A 612 -22.75 -20.67 6.18
C SER A 612 -23.29 -20.48 4.76
N CYS A 613 -22.66 -21.09 3.75
CA CYS A 613 -22.97 -20.93 2.33
C CYS A 613 -23.58 -22.21 1.74
N HIS A 614 -24.03 -22.20 0.48
CA HIS A 614 -24.55 -23.42 -0.13
C HIS A 614 -23.40 -24.39 -0.38
N GLN A 615 -22.37 -23.97 -1.12
CA GLN A 615 -21.11 -24.70 -1.24
C GLN A 615 -20.01 -23.93 -0.49
N ASP A 616 -19.38 -24.56 0.49
CA ASP A 616 -18.24 -24.04 1.25
C ASP A 616 -16.98 -24.80 0.79
N TRP A 617 -16.24 -24.26 -0.18
CA TRP A 617 -15.02 -24.87 -0.69
C TRP A 617 -13.84 -24.61 0.25
N ILE A 618 -13.21 -25.69 0.70
CA ILE A 618 -12.09 -25.72 1.63
C ILE A 618 -10.83 -26.06 0.83
N MET A 619 -10.07 -25.04 0.45
CA MET A 619 -8.97 -25.17 -0.51
C MET A 619 -7.63 -25.51 0.16
N GLY A 620 -6.84 -26.40 -0.44
CA GLY A 620 -5.44 -26.62 -0.04
C GLY A 620 -5.29 -27.26 1.34
N ASP A 621 -4.46 -26.65 2.20
CA ASP A 621 -4.28 -27.07 3.60
C ASP A 621 -5.49 -26.68 4.45
N CYS A 622 -6.59 -27.45 4.29
CA CYS A 622 -7.86 -27.30 5.01
C CYS A 622 -8.45 -25.88 4.98
N GLY A 623 -8.21 -25.12 3.91
CA GLY A 623 -8.58 -23.70 3.81
C GLY A 623 -7.88 -22.80 4.83
N ILE A 624 -6.81 -23.26 5.48
CA ILE A 624 -6.02 -22.52 6.48
C ILE A 624 -4.83 -21.85 5.80
N ASN A 625 -4.12 -22.59 4.95
CA ASN A 625 -2.96 -22.12 4.20
C ASN A 625 -3.02 -22.58 2.73
N GLN A 626 -2.41 -21.80 1.84
CA GLN A 626 -2.22 -22.18 0.43
C GLN A 626 -0.72 -22.27 0.14
N LEU A 627 -0.28 -23.29 -0.61
CA LEU A 627 1.13 -23.38 -1.03
C LEU A 627 1.53 -22.21 -1.94
N ALA A 628 0.58 -21.66 -2.71
CA ALA A 628 0.75 -20.45 -3.53
C ALA A 628 0.73 -19.13 -2.72
N ALA A 629 0.65 -19.16 -1.37
CA ALA A 629 0.63 -17.95 -0.53
C ALA A 629 1.71 -16.89 -0.86
N PRO A 630 2.96 -17.23 -1.24
CA PRO A 630 3.96 -16.24 -1.61
C PRO A 630 3.60 -15.35 -2.81
N LEU A 631 2.70 -15.79 -3.70
CA LEU A 631 2.28 -15.03 -4.89
C LEU A 631 1.32 -13.86 -4.58
N SER A 632 0.88 -13.76 -3.33
CA SER A 632 -0.13 -12.79 -2.87
C SER A 632 0.44 -11.88 -1.78
N PRO A 633 0.30 -10.55 -1.87
CA PRO A 633 0.71 -9.64 -0.79
C PRO A 633 -0.16 -9.77 0.48
N TRP A 634 -1.28 -10.49 0.41
CA TRP A 634 -2.12 -10.86 1.57
C TRP A 634 -1.90 -12.32 2.01
N GLY A 635 -0.91 -13.02 1.47
CA GLY A 635 -0.70 -14.45 1.67
C GLY A 635 -1.89 -15.30 1.19
N SER A 636 -2.13 -16.42 1.86
CA SER A 636 -3.22 -17.38 1.63
C SER A 636 -4.60 -16.73 1.38
N HIS A 637 -4.88 -15.59 2.01
CA HIS A 637 -6.12 -14.83 1.85
C HIS A 637 -6.28 -14.32 0.40
N GLY A 638 -5.32 -13.54 -0.09
CA GLY A 638 -5.36 -12.96 -1.44
C GLY A 638 -5.17 -13.97 -2.59
N VAL A 639 -4.62 -15.16 -2.31
CA VAL A 639 -4.55 -16.26 -3.29
C VAL A 639 -5.93 -16.69 -3.79
N CYS A 640 -6.99 -16.47 -3.00
CA CYS A 640 -8.34 -16.90 -3.35
C CYS A 640 -8.79 -16.39 -4.73
N SER A 641 -8.62 -15.10 -5.03
CA SER A 641 -9.00 -14.56 -6.34
C SER A 641 -8.14 -15.13 -7.49
N LEU A 642 -6.90 -15.56 -7.23
CA LEU A 642 -6.05 -16.20 -8.23
C LEU A 642 -6.55 -17.62 -8.55
N LEU A 643 -6.93 -18.39 -7.53
CA LEU A 643 -7.55 -19.71 -7.70
C LEU A 643 -8.90 -19.58 -8.43
N TYR A 644 -9.71 -18.59 -8.06
CA TYR A 644 -11.01 -18.34 -8.68
C TYR A 644 -10.90 -17.94 -10.16
N ASN A 645 -9.90 -17.12 -10.52
CA ASN A 645 -9.64 -16.78 -11.91
C ASN A 645 -9.09 -17.99 -12.70
N SER A 646 -8.21 -18.79 -12.10
CA SER A 646 -7.74 -20.05 -12.69
C SER A 646 -8.91 -21.01 -12.97
N ALA A 647 -9.94 -21.03 -12.12
CA ALA A 647 -11.13 -21.88 -12.25
C ALA A 647 -12.07 -21.55 -13.45
N PHE A 648 -11.76 -20.53 -14.26
CA PHE A 648 -12.42 -20.35 -15.57
C PHE A 648 -11.88 -21.31 -16.64
N GLU A 649 -10.63 -21.75 -16.52
CA GLU A 649 -9.93 -22.55 -17.53
C GLU A 649 -9.36 -23.88 -16.97
N HIS A 650 -9.16 -23.99 -15.65
CA HIS A 650 -8.54 -25.14 -14.98
C HIS A 650 -9.44 -25.75 -13.91
N GLU A 651 -9.55 -27.07 -13.87
CA GLU A 651 -10.52 -27.75 -13.00
C GLU A 651 -10.02 -27.92 -11.55
N PHE A 652 -10.65 -27.20 -10.61
CA PHE A 652 -10.51 -27.45 -9.17
C PHE A 652 -11.60 -28.43 -8.72
N LEU A 653 -11.37 -29.71 -8.98
CA LEU A 653 -12.31 -30.80 -8.70
C LEU A 653 -12.57 -30.98 -7.20
N ALA A 654 -13.80 -31.38 -6.84
CA ALA A 654 -14.15 -31.81 -5.50
C ALA A 654 -13.55 -33.19 -5.17
N SER A 655 -12.74 -33.24 -4.12
CA SER A 655 -12.13 -34.44 -3.57
C SER A 655 -12.76 -34.84 -2.23
N ALA A 656 -12.55 -36.10 -1.83
CA ALA A 656 -12.79 -36.53 -0.44
C ALA A 656 -12.03 -35.63 0.55
N LYS A 657 -12.60 -35.44 1.75
CA LYS A 657 -11.96 -34.63 2.80
C LYS A 657 -10.62 -35.25 3.22
N PRO A 658 -9.50 -34.48 3.21
CA PRO A 658 -8.22 -34.95 3.74
C PRO A 658 -8.32 -35.41 5.20
N SER A 659 -7.52 -36.40 5.58
CA SER A 659 -7.54 -36.98 6.93
C SER A 659 -7.11 -36.00 8.03
N ASN A 660 -6.25 -35.04 7.71
CA ASN A 660 -5.84 -33.94 8.59
C ASN A 660 -6.90 -32.82 8.72
N CYS A 661 -7.93 -32.78 7.88
CA CYS A 661 -8.95 -31.72 7.93
C CYS A 661 -10.13 -32.08 8.83
N THR A 662 -10.45 -31.17 9.75
CA THR A 662 -11.73 -31.12 10.48
C THR A 662 -12.84 -30.60 9.55
N ALA A 663 -14.00 -31.23 9.57
CA ALA A 663 -15.21 -30.72 8.94
C ALA A 663 -16.38 -30.70 9.93
N GLU A 664 -17.27 -29.73 9.75
CA GLU A 664 -18.50 -29.54 10.53
C GLU A 664 -19.73 -30.00 9.74
N SER A 665 -19.67 -29.94 8.40
CA SER A 665 -20.78 -30.27 7.50
C SER A 665 -20.24 -30.73 6.15
N GLU A 666 -19.47 -31.82 6.12
CA GLU A 666 -18.94 -32.42 4.89
C GLU A 666 -20.06 -32.82 3.92
N VAL A 667 -19.86 -32.59 2.62
CA VAL A 667 -20.79 -33.05 1.58
C VAL A 667 -20.67 -34.57 1.44
N VAL A 668 -21.78 -35.30 1.63
CA VAL A 668 -21.79 -36.78 1.57
C VAL A 668 -21.57 -37.31 0.15
N SER A 669 -22.03 -36.60 -0.88
CA SER A 669 -21.78 -36.95 -2.29
C SER A 669 -21.97 -35.76 -3.24
N TRP A 670 -21.26 -35.78 -4.37
CA TRP A 670 -21.34 -34.79 -5.45
C TRP A 670 -21.27 -35.49 -6.83
N PRO A 671 -21.73 -34.84 -7.92
CA PRO A 671 -21.57 -35.38 -9.27
C PRO A 671 -20.10 -35.59 -9.66
N ALA A 672 -19.84 -36.57 -10.53
CA ALA A 672 -18.54 -36.70 -11.16
C ALA A 672 -18.18 -35.41 -11.93
N GLY A 673 -16.94 -34.94 -11.81
CA GLY A 673 -16.48 -33.69 -12.42
C GLY A 673 -16.92 -32.39 -11.70
N PHE A 674 -17.60 -32.46 -10.55
CA PHE A 674 -18.02 -31.25 -9.83
C PHE A 674 -16.81 -30.41 -9.39
N ARG A 675 -16.72 -29.17 -9.85
CA ARG A 675 -15.55 -28.27 -9.69
C ARG A 675 -15.90 -26.91 -9.08
N MET A 676 -14.92 -26.25 -8.49
CA MET A 676 -15.06 -24.88 -7.97
C MET A 676 -15.13 -23.86 -9.11
N GLY A 677 -15.75 -22.70 -8.87
CA GLY A 677 -15.68 -21.53 -9.76
C GLY A 677 -17.01 -21.15 -10.40
N TYR A 678 -16.95 -20.22 -11.37
CA TYR A 678 -18.11 -19.72 -12.11
C TYR A 678 -18.65 -20.73 -13.14
N THR A 679 -17.75 -21.51 -13.75
CA THR A 679 -18.04 -22.40 -14.89
C THR A 679 -18.66 -23.74 -14.50
N GLN A 680 -19.02 -23.93 -13.22
CA GLN A 680 -19.71 -25.11 -12.71
C GLN A 680 -21.23 -24.90 -12.73
N GLU A 681 -21.98 -25.83 -13.31
CA GLU A 681 -23.45 -25.84 -13.20
C GLU A 681 -23.88 -26.01 -11.74
N ARG A 682 -24.78 -25.14 -11.26
CA ARG A 682 -25.14 -25.05 -9.84
C ARG A 682 -26.09 -26.16 -9.42
N ASN A 683 -25.56 -27.18 -8.75
CA ASN A 683 -26.38 -28.27 -8.22
C ASN A 683 -26.95 -27.91 -6.83
N PRO A 684 -28.28 -27.74 -6.66
CA PRO A 684 -28.89 -27.32 -5.39
C PRO A 684 -28.87 -28.40 -4.30
N ASN A 685 -28.50 -29.64 -4.64
CA ASN A 685 -28.39 -30.78 -3.71
C ASN A 685 -26.99 -30.88 -3.10
N VAL A 686 -25.96 -30.36 -3.78
CA VAL A 686 -24.60 -30.28 -3.24
C VAL A 686 -24.55 -29.14 -2.22
N ARG A 687 -24.56 -29.48 -0.93
CA ARG A 687 -24.56 -28.50 0.17
C ARG A 687 -23.65 -28.89 1.33
N GLY A 688 -22.80 -27.97 1.74
CA GLY A 688 -21.82 -28.18 2.81
C GLY A 688 -20.38 -27.94 2.34
N GLN A 689 -19.44 -28.54 3.07
CA GLN A 689 -18.00 -28.41 2.89
C GLN A 689 -17.49 -29.36 1.81
N LEU A 690 -16.92 -28.79 0.75
CA LEU A 690 -16.23 -29.47 -0.34
C LEU A 690 -14.72 -29.24 -0.21
N PHE A 691 -13.89 -30.18 -0.65
CA PHE A 691 -12.44 -30.06 -0.55
C PHE A 691 -11.82 -30.06 -1.94
N SER A 692 -10.75 -29.29 -2.15
CA SER A 692 -9.97 -29.33 -3.39
C SER A 692 -8.50 -29.04 -3.11
N PRO A 693 -7.54 -29.87 -3.59
CA PRO A 693 -6.12 -29.65 -3.35
C PRO A 693 -5.61 -28.42 -4.12
N THR A 694 -4.56 -27.78 -3.59
CA THR A 694 -3.92 -26.62 -4.24
C THR A 694 -2.40 -26.68 -4.12
N PHE A 695 -1.69 -26.26 -5.15
CA PHE A 695 -0.23 -26.35 -5.26
C PHE A 695 0.42 -24.96 -5.41
N ALA A 696 1.76 -24.91 -5.32
CA ALA A 696 2.52 -23.66 -5.27
C ALA A 696 2.59 -22.90 -6.61
N GLN A 697 2.42 -23.61 -7.73
CA GLN A 697 2.64 -23.12 -9.09
C GLN A 697 1.32 -23.09 -9.87
N TYR A 698 1.13 -22.08 -10.72
CA TYR A 698 -0.01 -22.00 -11.65
C TYR A 698 -0.03 -23.24 -12.56
N PRO A 699 -1.20 -23.81 -12.92
CA PRO A 699 -2.58 -23.36 -12.63
C PRO A 699 -3.12 -23.65 -11.22
N PHE A 700 -2.28 -24.09 -10.28
CA PHE A 700 -2.56 -24.36 -8.86
C PHE A 700 -3.39 -25.60 -8.54
N ASN A 701 -3.98 -26.30 -9.51
CA ASN A 701 -4.71 -27.56 -9.32
C ASN A 701 -3.85 -28.82 -9.59
N VAL A 702 -2.61 -28.69 -10.08
CA VAL A 702 -1.72 -29.81 -10.44
C VAL A 702 -0.43 -29.88 -9.59
N ASN A 703 -0.03 -31.11 -9.23
CA ASN A 703 1.18 -31.35 -8.44
C ASN A 703 2.42 -31.58 -9.34
N ILE A 704 3.11 -30.50 -9.70
CA ILE A 704 4.23 -30.56 -10.66
C ILE A 704 5.43 -31.38 -10.13
N THR A 705 5.61 -31.50 -8.81
CA THR A 705 6.70 -32.28 -8.19
C THR A 705 6.50 -33.80 -8.18
N SER A 706 5.34 -34.34 -8.58
CA SER A 706 5.16 -35.80 -8.76
C SER A 706 5.45 -36.30 -10.18
N ASN A 707 5.43 -35.42 -11.19
CA ASN A 707 5.57 -35.84 -12.59
C ASN A 707 7.02 -36.09 -13.04
N SER A 708 8.02 -35.79 -12.20
CA SER A 708 9.43 -36.12 -12.47
C SER A 708 9.81 -37.59 -12.21
N SER A 709 8.83 -38.43 -11.85
CA SER A 709 9.08 -39.77 -11.28
C SER A 709 8.47 -40.93 -12.07
N GLN A 710 7.69 -40.67 -13.12
CA GLN A 710 7.06 -41.72 -13.94
C GLN A 710 7.00 -41.35 -15.43
N THR A 711 8.09 -41.64 -16.14
CA THR A 711 8.11 -41.87 -17.60
C THR A 711 9.20 -42.88 -17.95
N SER A 712 9.01 -44.12 -17.49
CA SER A 712 9.67 -45.27 -18.13
C SER A 712 9.18 -45.38 -19.57
N LEU A 713 10.09 -45.63 -20.51
CA LEU A 713 9.72 -45.86 -21.90
C LEU A 713 8.81 -47.09 -22.00
N ASP A 714 7.66 -46.95 -22.68
CA ASP A 714 7.42 -47.72 -23.89
C ASP A 714 6.17 -47.25 -24.66
N SER A 715 6.15 -47.56 -25.96
CA SER A 715 4.96 -47.62 -26.82
C SER A 715 4.08 -46.35 -26.97
N PHE A 716 4.52 -45.43 -27.84
CA PHE A 716 3.72 -45.09 -29.02
C PHE A 716 4.64 -44.72 -30.20
N VAL A 717 4.37 -45.28 -31.38
CA VAL A 717 5.27 -45.20 -32.55
C VAL A 717 4.91 -44.02 -33.43
N ILE A 718 5.91 -43.23 -33.84
CA ILE A 718 5.79 -42.16 -34.82
C ILE A 718 6.05 -42.72 -36.23
N PRO A 719 5.09 -42.63 -37.17
CA PRO A 719 5.39 -42.67 -38.60
C PRO A 719 5.74 -41.27 -39.12
N SER A 720 6.85 -41.15 -39.85
CA SER A 720 7.27 -39.95 -40.59
C SER A 720 7.84 -40.39 -41.94
N PRO A 721 8.03 -39.50 -42.94
CA PRO A 721 7.66 -38.07 -43.01
C PRO A 721 6.79 -37.72 -44.24
N GLY A 722 6.27 -36.47 -44.33
CA GLY A 722 5.88 -35.89 -45.63
C GLY A 722 4.91 -34.71 -45.58
N GLY A 723 5.35 -33.52 -46.01
CA GLY A 723 4.49 -32.36 -46.30
C GLY A 723 4.48 -31.29 -45.20
N ASN A 724 4.72 -30.04 -45.60
CA ASN A 724 4.88 -28.85 -44.75
C ASN A 724 3.55 -28.33 -44.13
N GLU A 725 3.66 -27.25 -43.34
CA GLU A 725 2.60 -26.36 -42.83
C GLU A 725 1.81 -26.82 -41.60
N ILE A 726 2.33 -26.49 -40.40
CA ILE A 726 1.54 -26.22 -39.17
C ILE A 726 2.16 -25.00 -38.46
N GLU A 727 1.31 -24.10 -37.96
CA GLU A 727 1.68 -22.87 -37.27
C GLU A 727 2.25 -23.11 -35.85
N GLN A 728 3.15 -22.22 -35.39
CA GLN A 728 3.56 -22.18 -33.98
C GLN A 728 2.53 -21.39 -33.16
N LEU A 729 1.68 -22.10 -32.41
CA LEU A 729 0.81 -21.48 -31.39
C LEU A 729 1.64 -21.04 -30.15
N GLY A 730 2.26 -19.86 -30.25
CA GLY A 730 2.86 -19.18 -29.12
C GLY A 730 1.81 -18.47 -28.25
N PHE A 731 1.92 -18.63 -26.93
CA PHE A 731 1.21 -17.79 -25.96
C PHE A 731 2.21 -16.85 -25.28
N GLU A 732 2.26 -15.61 -25.74
CA GLU A 732 3.08 -14.56 -25.13
C GLU A 732 2.43 -13.99 -23.87
N PHE A 733 3.21 -13.81 -22.81
CA PHE A 733 2.85 -12.91 -21.72
C PHE A 733 3.01 -11.47 -22.21
N ARG A 734 1.89 -10.77 -22.47
CA ARG A 734 1.91 -9.32 -22.75
C ARG A 734 2.55 -8.59 -21.57
N SER A 735 3.75 -8.06 -21.79
CA SER A 735 4.42 -7.16 -20.84
C SER A 735 3.89 -5.73 -21.02
N ALA A 736 3.78 -4.98 -19.92
CA ALA A 736 3.30 -3.58 -19.97
C ALA A 736 4.44 -2.62 -20.33
N ALA A 737 5.01 -2.78 -21.53
CA ALA A 737 6.12 -2.00 -22.05
C ALA A 737 5.77 -1.21 -23.33
N ASP A 738 5.02 -1.82 -24.26
CA ASP A 738 4.80 -1.28 -25.61
C ASP A 738 3.33 -0.92 -25.87
N GLU A 739 2.88 0.28 -25.47
CA GLU A 739 1.63 0.87 -25.99
C GLU A 739 1.55 2.41 -25.87
N VAL A 740 2.59 3.15 -26.31
CA VAL A 740 2.46 4.53 -26.85
C VAL A 740 3.57 4.81 -27.87
N LEU A 741 3.21 4.85 -29.16
CA LEU A 741 3.76 5.74 -30.22
C LEU A 741 3.04 5.41 -31.55
N LEU A 742 3.03 6.38 -32.48
CA LEU A 742 2.10 6.53 -33.62
C LEU A 742 0.68 6.96 -33.17
N ASP A 743 -0.01 7.89 -33.83
CA ASP A 743 0.35 8.76 -34.97
C ASP A 743 0.79 10.18 -34.47
N ASP A 744 1.11 11.23 -35.23
CA ASP A 744 0.98 11.60 -36.66
C ASP A 744 2.20 12.45 -37.06
N GLU A 745 2.63 12.40 -38.34
CA GLU A 745 3.15 13.60 -39.06
C GLU A 745 3.25 13.31 -40.59
N ASN A 746 2.19 13.67 -41.34
CA ASN A 746 2.24 13.82 -42.79
C ASN A 746 2.58 15.28 -43.14
N GLU A 747 3.73 15.55 -43.74
CA GLU A 747 3.92 16.77 -44.52
C GLU A 747 4.95 16.58 -45.66
N GLU A 748 4.91 17.45 -46.66
CA GLU A 748 5.40 17.21 -48.02
C GLU A 748 6.91 17.42 -48.23
N LYS A 749 7.53 16.65 -49.14
CA LYS A 749 8.34 17.23 -50.25
C LYS A 749 8.73 16.30 -51.39
N GLU A 750 9.18 16.94 -52.46
CA GLU A 750 9.26 16.47 -53.84
C GLU A 750 10.60 15.86 -54.27
N GLU A 751 10.48 15.01 -55.30
CA GLU A 751 11.41 14.79 -56.43
C GLU A 751 12.80 14.14 -56.28
N THR A 752 13.18 13.52 -57.41
CA THR A 752 14.44 12.85 -57.76
C THR A 752 14.78 11.55 -57.01
N GLY A 753 15.18 10.45 -57.64
CA GLY A 753 15.16 10.13 -59.08
C GLY A 753 16.22 9.09 -59.47
N SER A 754 15.86 8.13 -60.34
CA SER A 754 16.72 7.06 -60.91
C SER A 754 17.27 6.02 -59.91
N SER A 755 17.70 4.80 -60.30
CA SER A 755 17.26 3.89 -61.37
C SER A 755 17.94 2.51 -61.21
N GLU A 756 17.39 1.48 -61.87
CA GLU A 756 18.01 0.16 -62.20
C GLU A 756 18.27 -0.86 -61.06
N ASN A 757 17.68 -2.05 -61.25
CA ASN A 757 18.29 -3.41 -61.30
C ASN A 757 19.54 -3.69 -60.42
N VAL A 758 19.61 -4.82 -59.70
CA VAL A 758 19.31 -6.21 -60.13
C VAL A 758 18.57 -7.00 -59.04
#